data_AF-A0A945PDL0-F1
#
_entry.id   AF-A0A945PDL0-F1
#
_cell.length_a   1.000
_cell.length_b   1.000
_cell.length_c   1.000
_cell.angle_alpha   90.00
_cell.angle_beta   90.00
_cell.angle_gamma   90.00
#
_symmetry.space_group_name_H-M   'P 1'
#
loop_
_entity.id
_entity.type
_entity.pdbx_description
1 polymer ?
#
loop_
_entity_poly.entity_id
_entity_poly.type
_entity_poly.pdbx_seq_one_letter_code
_entity_poly.pdbx_strand_id
1 'polypeptide(L)'
;MPQQYMGKPARASTLVSAMKVLMMTGGLIMGMAAMVSSKDGPTYYTPERVETARENLARYDWAKAAFERIKTGDGFSYYIGPDYGPAETYAEQSDEFMWLLQPTTKIARAMEHEARAICPVHGTDVRAIDPWCPYKIDPINHPYKIQCMLGGEWYPSNDYAAGDMTSGDYPDDGSGCVVDGRRYYFLREYAHMAYGSAVIPGLRSLSQAYALTGDARYGRKGVILLARLASEYPNHDDRQDRLFYALYNGRDPHYRWKTGGMITDLIWETFCLEGAVYAYDGLFNYMDQDPDMLAFLKGKGLPVENAADLRGYIEHYLLRAGMTGLLNGAIKGNEGHHQAAALACALVLDDYPDSLADIDPSSNATSSPNSTDMVDYTFHGEGHAAHLLVNGLTRDGGGHESPSYNRIKLDLIRVDQAMTSIRQRHPGRFPVETYPDLFGEPKAKMIFDWFVDVTMLDYYLPSIGDTGGVPALRRVAPQWYSMLTTQNLFAFRRYNDARLARAATGMDGKPFEGELFEPYPVDDIVAALQTPESHIDRGSRLLDGYGVGILASGADQQRRAAMLNYSSLLGHRQCDNLSLGLFARGVDWLPDLGYPVSWDYRWQWDSNSMAHNTVTVDETQPRQDFGGMGRLFASVDGVHVISASHDPYPVERVQPAREGAKPTQLYERLVVLVDVDEDQFYTVDLFAVDGGEQHDQSWHGPLVPVESPPLDWSRQETGTLAGAEVEQFATWTDRWGRERDDFPGFLTDIQRATLAEPVAWTWRSDLPEGDGLRIHLVPVDGPLEVIAGRGRSPARPQDWHLDYVLARRSVADGEASVFLSVLDAYQGEPVVQQVRLVSHTPLVLEVAREGAVDRLHLNVPLTPSTTTTHRPIGVRVQTVRAGETTRDVQVGEWMPGDEGGYLTAPIVAVDYESNRVGVATTPDLVSQPFVGRTLRVYNHGRAALYKVTGQAQADGILWLDLDGTALLGRGPVSSVDEGRVQVGAYLTFGQRRAMRDGELVPGPDYYAGSWLSDGEIRLQVAGVWQGGDADDEENAIFLTDAVSADELARTLSDRTVSIWQYGVGDLVELAKIDSTRDK
;
A
#
# COMPACT_ATOMS: atom_id res chain seq x y z
N MET A 1 -14.08 37.21 12.33
CA MET A 1 -13.50 38.55 12.06
C MET A 1 -12.00 38.39 11.84
N PRO A 2 -11.38 38.96 10.79
CA PRO A 2 -9.99 38.68 10.47
C PRO A 2 -9.03 39.72 11.08
N GLN A 3 -7.92 39.26 11.66
CA GLN A 3 -6.71 40.05 11.96
C GLN A 3 -5.54 39.33 11.26
N GLN A 4 -5.05 39.87 10.14
CA GLN A 4 -3.82 40.68 10.05
C GLN A 4 -2.55 39.95 10.54
N TYR A 5 -1.80 39.38 9.59
CA TYR A 5 -0.38 39.07 9.78
C TYR A 5 0.48 40.03 8.95
N MET A 6 1.45 40.64 9.65
CA MET A 6 2.33 41.71 9.21
C MET A 6 3.42 41.20 8.27
N GLY A 7 3.68 41.97 7.21
CA GLY A 7 4.81 41.77 6.31
C GLY A 7 6.16 42.21 6.89
N LYS A 8 7.23 41.64 6.33
CA LYS A 8 8.61 42.12 6.40
C LYS A 8 9.25 42.08 4.98
N PRO A 9 10.30 42.88 4.73
CA PRO A 9 10.30 43.82 3.61
C PRO A 9 11.14 43.40 2.40
N ALA A 10 10.69 43.88 1.23
CA ALA A 10 11.42 43.87 -0.03
C ALA A 10 12.64 44.81 0.03
N ARG A 11 13.79 44.35 -0.48
CA ARG A 11 14.91 45.21 -0.88
C ARG A 11 14.68 45.68 -2.31
N ALA A 12 14.60 46.99 -2.47
CA ALA A 12 14.59 47.68 -3.75
C ALA A 12 16.02 47.81 -4.31
N SER A 13 16.16 47.60 -5.62
CA SER A 13 17.10 48.37 -6.42
C SER A 13 16.43 48.79 -7.73
N THR A 14 16.66 50.06 -8.06
CA THR A 14 15.93 50.96 -8.95
C THR A 14 16.27 50.79 -10.44
N LEU A 15 15.20 50.78 -11.26
CA LEU A 15 14.99 51.57 -12.49
C LEU A 15 16.21 52.08 -13.28
N VAL A 16 16.34 51.63 -14.53
CA VAL A 16 16.32 52.52 -15.71
C VAL A 16 15.49 51.87 -16.80
N SER A 17 14.40 52.55 -17.16
CA SER A 17 13.51 52.24 -18.28
C SER A 17 13.91 53.13 -19.46
N ALA A 18 14.19 52.56 -20.64
CA ALA A 18 13.97 53.19 -21.96
C ALA A 18 14.51 52.31 -23.10
N MET A 19 13.58 51.76 -23.91
CA MET A 19 13.68 51.37 -25.34
C MET A 19 12.91 50.06 -25.63
N LYS A 20 11.58 50.10 -25.40
CA LYS A 20 10.62 49.30 -26.17
C LYS A 20 9.86 50.31 -27.04
N VAL A 21 10.16 50.33 -28.34
CA VAL A 21 9.30 50.64 -29.51
C VAL A 21 10.24 50.88 -30.71
N LEU A 22 10.68 49.80 -31.36
CA LEU A 22 10.89 49.68 -32.81
C LEU A 22 11.36 48.24 -33.11
N MET A 23 10.86 47.64 -34.19
CA MET A 23 11.11 46.26 -34.66
C MET A 23 10.14 45.18 -34.12
N MET A 24 8.84 45.43 -34.28
CA MET A 24 8.00 44.40 -34.92
C MET A 24 8.31 44.41 -36.43
N THR A 25 8.22 43.23 -37.06
CA THR A 25 8.55 42.88 -38.46
C THR A 25 10.01 42.49 -38.74
N GLY A 26 10.32 41.20 -38.58
CA GLY A 26 11.48 40.56 -39.19
C GLY A 26 11.87 39.22 -38.55
N GLY A 27 11.40 38.10 -39.11
CA GLY A 27 12.11 36.82 -39.06
C GLY A 27 11.83 35.87 -37.88
N LEU A 28 10.61 35.33 -37.80
CA LEU A 28 10.35 34.01 -37.20
C LEU A 28 10.90 32.93 -38.16
N ILE A 29 12.21 32.67 -38.11
CA ILE A 29 12.81 31.41 -38.57
C ILE A 29 14.02 31.16 -37.66
N MET A 30 13.76 30.68 -36.43
CA MET A 30 14.79 29.97 -35.68
C MET A 30 14.72 28.54 -36.22
N GLY A 31 15.68 28.20 -37.09
CA GLY A 31 15.74 26.88 -37.69
C GLY A 31 15.86 25.82 -36.60
N MET A 32 14.96 24.84 -36.62
CA MET A 32 15.25 23.51 -36.08
C MET A 32 16.54 23.04 -36.77
N ALA A 33 17.68 23.16 -36.10
CA ALA A 33 18.82 22.35 -36.46
C ALA A 33 18.34 20.90 -36.34
N ALA A 34 18.42 20.13 -37.42
CA ALA A 34 18.00 18.74 -37.44
C ALA A 34 18.69 18.00 -36.28
N MET A 35 17.95 17.75 -35.20
CA MET A 35 18.40 16.89 -34.12
C MET A 35 18.29 15.47 -34.67
N VAL A 36 19.41 14.97 -35.20
CA VAL A 36 19.49 13.59 -35.67
C VAL A 36 19.42 12.69 -34.44
N SER A 37 18.46 11.77 -34.43
CA SER A 37 18.34 10.71 -33.42
C SER A 37 19.66 9.95 -33.30
N SER A 38 20.17 9.80 -32.07
CA SER A 38 21.31 8.93 -31.74
C SER A 38 20.94 7.43 -31.81
N LYS A 39 19.65 7.13 -31.62
CA LYS A 39 19.08 5.79 -31.78
C LYS A 39 19.14 5.35 -33.23
N ASP A 40 19.61 4.13 -33.46
CA ASP A 40 19.78 3.51 -34.78
C ASP A 40 18.79 2.36 -35.07
N GLY A 41 18.00 1.95 -34.07
CA GLY A 41 16.98 0.91 -34.18
C GLY A 41 16.25 0.63 -32.86
N PRO A 42 15.32 -0.34 -32.85
CA PRO A 42 14.62 -0.76 -31.64
C PRO A 42 15.60 -1.29 -30.59
N THR A 43 15.41 -0.85 -29.34
CA THR A 43 16.25 -1.22 -28.19
C THR A 43 15.46 -1.93 -27.10
N TYR A 44 14.12 -1.76 -27.06
CA TYR A 44 13.23 -2.54 -26.20
C TYR A 44 12.65 -3.75 -26.96
N TYR A 45 12.09 -3.56 -28.15
CA TYR A 45 11.59 -4.64 -29.02
C TYR A 45 12.71 -5.19 -29.91
N THR A 46 13.79 -5.69 -29.30
CA THR A 46 14.92 -6.25 -30.06
C THR A 46 14.49 -7.49 -30.87
N PRO A 47 15.24 -7.86 -31.94
CA PRO A 47 14.96 -9.08 -32.68
C PRO A 47 14.81 -10.33 -31.81
N GLU A 48 15.62 -10.46 -30.75
CA GLU A 48 15.59 -11.57 -29.81
C GLU A 48 14.30 -11.61 -28.97
N ARG A 49 13.83 -10.45 -28.49
CA ARG A 49 12.56 -10.38 -27.73
C ARG A 49 11.34 -10.60 -28.61
N VAL A 50 11.38 -10.12 -29.85
CA VAL A 50 10.34 -10.41 -30.85
C VAL A 50 10.31 -11.90 -31.18
N GLU A 51 11.47 -12.56 -31.29
CA GLU A 51 11.52 -14.00 -31.51
C GLU A 51 11.01 -14.79 -30.31
N THR A 52 11.38 -14.38 -29.09
CA THR A 52 10.82 -14.94 -27.84
C THR A 52 9.29 -14.88 -27.84
N ALA A 53 8.71 -13.76 -28.28
CA ALA A 53 7.27 -13.62 -28.39
C ALA A 53 6.65 -14.55 -29.45
N ARG A 54 7.32 -14.75 -30.59
CA ARG A 54 6.89 -15.72 -31.62
C ARG A 54 6.94 -17.16 -31.12
N GLU A 55 7.98 -17.52 -30.37
CA GLU A 55 8.09 -18.82 -29.72
C GLU A 55 6.96 -19.03 -28.70
N ASN A 56 6.68 -18.02 -27.88
CA ASN A 56 5.55 -18.05 -26.94
C ASN A 56 4.21 -18.25 -27.67
N LEU A 57 3.96 -17.52 -28.77
CA LEU A 57 2.76 -17.67 -29.60
C LEU A 57 2.64 -19.06 -30.24
N ALA A 58 3.76 -19.64 -30.66
CA ALA A 58 3.79 -20.99 -31.22
C ALA A 58 3.49 -22.06 -30.16
N ARG A 59 3.93 -21.86 -28.92
CA ARG A 59 3.91 -22.88 -27.86
C ARG A 59 2.70 -22.80 -26.93
N TYR A 60 2.18 -21.61 -26.62
CA TYR A 60 1.24 -21.43 -25.51
C TYR A 60 -0.09 -20.78 -25.91
N ASP A 61 -1.20 -21.29 -25.36
CA ASP A 61 -2.53 -20.76 -25.64
C ASP A 61 -2.80 -19.40 -24.96
N TRP A 62 -2.22 -19.15 -23.77
CA TRP A 62 -2.28 -17.83 -23.12
C TRP A 62 -1.62 -16.75 -23.99
N ALA A 63 -0.49 -17.08 -24.65
CA ALA A 63 0.21 -16.14 -25.52
C ALA A 63 -0.63 -15.78 -26.75
N LYS A 64 -1.30 -16.79 -27.34
CA LYS A 64 -2.26 -16.58 -28.43
C LYS A 64 -3.42 -15.71 -27.96
N ALA A 65 -3.98 -15.98 -26.78
CA ALA A 65 -5.06 -15.18 -26.21
C ALA A 65 -4.63 -13.73 -25.94
N ALA A 66 -3.42 -13.50 -25.42
CA ALA A 66 -2.85 -12.17 -25.23
C ALA A 66 -2.69 -11.44 -26.58
N PHE A 67 -2.24 -12.13 -27.63
CA PHE A 67 -2.16 -11.53 -28.96
C PHE A 67 -3.53 -11.26 -29.59
N GLU A 68 -4.53 -12.11 -29.36
CA GLU A 68 -5.90 -11.81 -29.75
C GLU A 68 -6.43 -10.57 -29.00
N ARG A 69 -6.13 -10.40 -27.71
CA ARG A 69 -6.43 -9.16 -26.96
C ARG A 69 -5.73 -7.94 -27.56
N ILE A 70 -4.46 -8.05 -27.98
CA ILE A 70 -3.77 -6.97 -28.72
C ILE A 70 -4.54 -6.56 -29.98
N LYS A 71 -5.05 -7.53 -30.76
CA LYS A 71 -5.80 -7.22 -31.98
C LYS A 71 -7.19 -6.66 -31.71
N THR A 72 -7.88 -7.16 -30.68
CA THR A 72 -9.31 -6.93 -30.44
C THR A 72 -9.62 -5.90 -29.36
N GLY A 73 -8.67 -5.61 -28.46
CA GLY A 73 -8.78 -4.68 -27.35
C GLY A 73 -9.55 -5.20 -26.13
N ASP A 74 -9.38 -4.53 -24.99
CA ASP A 74 -10.01 -4.89 -23.69
C ASP A 74 -11.34 -4.18 -23.43
N GLY A 75 -11.81 -3.36 -24.38
CA GLY A 75 -12.92 -2.43 -24.19
C GLY A 75 -12.51 -1.17 -23.43
N PHE A 76 -13.33 -0.12 -23.52
CA PHE A 76 -13.06 1.16 -22.87
C PHE A 76 -13.68 1.19 -21.46
N SER A 77 -12.88 1.51 -20.44
CA SER A 77 -13.32 1.70 -19.05
C SER A 77 -13.02 3.11 -18.55
N TYR A 78 -13.29 3.41 -17.27
CA TYR A 78 -12.96 4.72 -16.72
C TYR A 78 -11.44 4.91 -16.61
N TYR A 79 -10.97 5.89 -17.39
CA TYR A 79 -9.67 6.53 -17.34
C TYR A 79 -8.43 5.64 -17.58
N ILE A 80 -7.87 4.98 -16.57
CA ILE A 80 -6.78 4.00 -16.70
C ILE A 80 -7.35 2.62 -16.37
N GLY A 81 -7.21 1.64 -17.26
CA GLY A 81 -7.72 0.30 -17.01
C GLY A 81 -7.47 -0.71 -18.14
N PRO A 82 -7.73 -0.36 -19.41
CA PRO A 82 -7.46 -1.27 -20.53
C PRO A 82 -5.95 -1.43 -20.74
N ASP A 83 -5.46 -2.66 -20.86
CA ASP A 83 -4.07 -2.91 -21.26
C ASP A 83 -3.90 -2.68 -22.77
N TYR A 84 -4.90 -3.10 -23.55
CA TYR A 84 -4.85 -3.14 -25.00
C TYR A 84 -6.01 -2.40 -25.66
N GLY A 85 -5.69 -1.58 -26.67
CA GLY A 85 -6.65 -1.05 -27.64
C GLY A 85 -6.89 -2.01 -28.82
N PRO A 86 -7.96 -1.83 -29.61
CA PRO A 86 -8.33 -2.74 -30.70
C PRO A 86 -7.49 -2.50 -31.97
N ALA A 87 -6.28 -3.05 -32.04
CA ALA A 87 -5.35 -2.78 -33.16
C ALA A 87 -5.92 -3.11 -34.55
N GLU A 88 -6.66 -4.21 -34.73
CA GLU A 88 -7.24 -4.56 -36.04
C GLU A 88 -8.31 -3.54 -36.45
N THR A 89 -9.16 -3.12 -35.50
CA THR A 89 -10.14 -2.06 -35.78
C THR A 89 -9.45 -0.75 -36.15
N TYR A 90 -8.41 -0.35 -35.41
CA TYR A 90 -7.65 0.86 -35.71
C TYR A 90 -6.89 0.79 -37.05
N ALA A 91 -6.39 -0.39 -37.42
CA ALA A 91 -5.75 -0.64 -38.72
C ALA A 91 -6.69 -0.34 -39.91
N GLU A 92 -8.00 -0.50 -39.73
CA GLU A 92 -9.04 -0.25 -40.73
C GLU A 92 -9.56 1.20 -40.74
N GLN A 93 -9.26 1.99 -39.70
CA GLN A 93 -9.72 3.37 -39.61
C GLN A 93 -8.99 4.31 -40.58
N SER A 94 -9.58 5.47 -40.87
CA SER A 94 -8.92 6.51 -41.67
C SER A 94 -7.71 7.13 -40.94
N ASP A 95 -6.76 7.70 -41.68
CA ASP A 95 -5.65 8.46 -41.09
C ASP A 95 -6.17 9.68 -40.29
N GLU A 96 -7.26 10.30 -40.77
CA GLU A 96 -7.92 11.41 -40.07
C GLU A 96 -8.47 10.97 -38.71
N PHE A 97 -9.11 9.80 -38.65
CA PHE A 97 -9.61 9.24 -37.40
C PHE A 97 -8.47 9.05 -36.40
N MET A 98 -7.36 8.42 -36.82
CA MET A 98 -6.22 8.21 -35.93
C MET A 98 -5.60 9.53 -35.47
N TRP A 99 -5.58 10.54 -36.34
CA TRP A 99 -5.13 11.88 -35.98
C TRP A 99 -6.06 12.56 -34.96
N LEU A 100 -7.37 12.30 -35.00
CA LEU A 100 -8.33 12.92 -34.07
C LEU A 100 -8.54 12.12 -32.78
N LEU A 101 -8.09 10.85 -32.74
CA LEU A 101 -8.26 9.95 -31.60
C LEU A 101 -7.61 10.50 -30.33
N GLN A 102 -6.41 11.11 -30.43
CA GLN A 102 -5.84 11.89 -29.34
C GLN A 102 -6.46 13.31 -29.32
N PRO A 103 -7.23 13.64 -28.29
CA PRO A 103 -7.89 14.94 -28.21
C PRO A 103 -6.90 16.06 -27.99
N THR A 104 -7.23 17.25 -28.48
CA THR A 104 -6.38 18.42 -28.27
C THR A 104 -6.19 18.73 -26.78
N THR A 105 -4.99 19.14 -26.40
CA THR A 105 -4.68 19.56 -25.02
C THR A 105 -5.08 21.00 -24.72
N LYS A 106 -5.69 21.69 -25.69
CA LYS A 106 -6.41 22.94 -25.46
C LYS A 106 -7.71 22.74 -24.69
N ILE A 107 -8.29 21.53 -24.74
CA ILE A 107 -9.35 21.14 -23.80
C ILE A 107 -8.67 20.80 -22.48
N ALA A 108 -8.95 21.60 -21.45
CA ALA A 108 -8.45 21.32 -20.10
C ALA A 108 -9.02 19.99 -19.59
N ARG A 109 -8.25 19.26 -18.78
CA ARG A 109 -8.67 17.94 -18.25
C ARG A 109 -8.99 17.96 -16.77
N ALA A 110 -8.31 18.81 -15.99
CA ALA A 110 -8.64 18.98 -14.58
C ALA A 110 -10.01 19.65 -14.39
N MET A 111 -10.77 19.14 -13.42
CA MET A 111 -12.13 19.58 -13.09
C MET A 111 -12.25 19.78 -11.58
N GLU A 112 -13.14 20.68 -11.19
CA GLU A 112 -13.52 20.89 -9.79
C GLU A 112 -14.17 19.63 -9.23
N HIS A 113 -14.00 19.38 -7.93
CA HIS A 113 -14.43 18.15 -7.30
C HIS A 113 -15.95 17.98 -7.33
N GLU A 114 -16.68 19.08 -7.19
CA GLU A 114 -18.14 19.14 -7.26
C GLU A 114 -18.68 18.78 -8.65
N ALA A 115 -17.85 18.78 -9.69
CA ALA A 115 -18.25 18.38 -11.04
C ALA A 115 -18.13 16.87 -11.29
N ARG A 116 -17.59 16.10 -10.34
CA ARG A 116 -17.45 14.63 -10.45
C ARG A 116 -18.72 13.90 -10.06
N ALA A 117 -18.90 12.72 -10.64
CA ALA A 117 -20.01 11.81 -10.33
C ALA A 117 -21.40 12.47 -10.28
N ILE A 118 -21.71 13.24 -11.33
CA ILE A 118 -23.00 13.90 -11.51
C ILE A 118 -23.41 13.98 -12.98
N CYS A 119 -24.71 13.87 -13.25
CA CYS A 119 -25.34 13.99 -14.57
C CYS A 119 -26.37 15.13 -14.62
N PRO A 120 -26.52 15.87 -15.75
CA PRO A 120 -27.54 16.93 -15.88
C PRO A 120 -28.99 16.41 -15.79
N VAL A 121 -29.23 15.15 -16.18
CA VAL A 121 -30.57 14.54 -16.16
C VAL A 121 -30.83 13.79 -14.83
N HIS A 122 -29.82 13.10 -14.31
CA HIS A 122 -29.97 12.18 -13.17
C HIS A 122 -29.36 12.70 -11.86
N GLY A 123 -28.78 13.90 -11.86
CA GLY A 123 -28.10 14.44 -10.67
C GLY A 123 -27.04 13.48 -10.13
N THR A 124 -27.01 13.32 -8.81
CA THR A 124 -26.06 12.45 -8.10
C THR A 124 -26.50 10.99 -8.01
N ASP A 125 -27.69 10.62 -8.50
CA ASP A 125 -28.19 9.24 -8.46
C ASP A 125 -27.26 8.30 -9.24
N VAL A 126 -26.50 8.84 -10.18
CA VAL A 126 -25.47 8.14 -10.94
C VAL A 126 -24.36 7.52 -10.08
N ARG A 127 -24.17 7.99 -8.85
CA ARG A 127 -23.21 7.43 -7.89
C ARG A 127 -23.55 6.00 -7.46
N ALA A 128 -24.80 5.57 -7.67
CA ALA A 128 -25.19 4.18 -7.47
C ALA A 128 -24.55 3.23 -8.50
N ILE A 129 -24.14 3.75 -9.67
CA ILE A 129 -23.39 2.99 -10.67
C ILE A 129 -21.89 3.07 -10.38
N ASP A 130 -21.38 4.30 -10.27
CA ASP A 130 -19.96 4.55 -10.00
C ASP A 130 -19.80 5.89 -9.26
N PRO A 131 -19.23 5.91 -8.04
CA PRO A 131 -19.05 7.13 -7.26
C PRO A 131 -17.89 8.02 -7.72
N TRP A 132 -17.08 7.56 -8.69
CA TRP A 132 -15.94 8.27 -9.28
C TRP A 132 -16.25 8.84 -10.64
N CYS A 133 -16.74 8.01 -11.57
CA CYS A 133 -17.12 8.44 -12.91
C CYS A 133 -18.33 7.66 -13.45
N PRO A 134 -19.47 8.34 -13.65
CA PRO A 134 -20.72 7.72 -14.08
C PRO A 134 -20.86 7.67 -15.60
N TYR A 135 -19.76 7.88 -16.33
CA TYR A 135 -19.73 8.01 -17.76
C TYR A 135 -18.82 6.96 -18.39
N LYS A 136 -19.16 6.57 -19.62
CA LYS A 136 -18.30 5.77 -20.49
C LYS A 136 -18.09 6.46 -21.84
N ILE A 137 -17.05 6.06 -22.57
CA ILE A 137 -16.73 6.60 -23.90
C ILE A 137 -16.80 5.52 -24.97
N ASP A 138 -17.03 5.94 -26.21
CA ASP A 138 -16.85 5.11 -27.41
C ASP A 138 -16.19 5.96 -28.50
N PRO A 139 -14.85 6.11 -28.46
CA PRO A 139 -14.13 6.98 -29.41
C PRO A 139 -14.28 6.55 -30.87
N ILE A 140 -14.67 5.30 -31.13
CA ILE A 140 -14.81 4.75 -32.48
C ILE A 140 -16.13 5.22 -33.11
N ASN A 141 -17.25 5.04 -32.41
CA ASN A 141 -18.56 5.37 -32.97
C ASN A 141 -19.10 6.73 -32.52
N HIS A 142 -18.61 7.26 -31.40
CA HIS A 142 -19.07 8.49 -30.76
C HIS A 142 -17.87 9.37 -30.32
N PRO A 143 -17.03 9.82 -31.28
CA PRO A 143 -15.87 10.65 -30.95
C PRO A 143 -16.31 11.95 -30.28
N TYR A 144 -15.54 12.38 -29.27
CA TYR A 144 -15.81 13.56 -28.45
C TYR A 144 -17.15 13.53 -27.70
N LYS A 145 -17.63 12.33 -27.34
CA LYS A 145 -18.85 12.17 -26.53
C LYS A 145 -18.67 11.19 -25.37
N ILE A 146 -19.36 11.47 -24.27
CA ILE A 146 -19.52 10.58 -23.12
C ILE A 146 -20.96 10.12 -23.01
N GLN A 147 -21.20 8.89 -22.55
CA GLN A 147 -22.53 8.34 -22.32
C GLN A 147 -22.79 8.20 -20.82
N CYS A 148 -23.92 8.70 -20.32
CA CYS A 148 -24.34 8.43 -18.95
C CYS A 148 -24.63 6.94 -18.77
N MET A 149 -24.00 6.28 -17.81
CA MET A 149 -24.20 4.84 -17.57
C MET A 149 -25.56 4.52 -16.94
N LEU A 150 -26.22 5.51 -16.31
CA LEU A 150 -27.55 5.34 -15.72
C LEU A 150 -28.68 5.51 -16.76
N GLY A 151 -28.65 6.59 -17.54
CA GLY A 151 -29.72 6.93 -18.50
C GLY A 151 -29.45 6.63 -19.97
N GLY A 152 -28.18 6.42 -20.34
CA GLY A 152 -27.79 6.13 -21.72
C GLY A 152 -27.73 7.33 -22.67
N GLU A 153 -27.94 8.56 -22.19
CA GLU A 153 -27.82 9.77 -23.01
C GLU A 153 -26.36 10.07 -23.34
N TRP A 154 -26.13 10.66 -24.52
CA TRP A 154 -24.82 11.09 -24.99
C TRP A 154 -24.65 12.60 -24.85
N TYR A 155 -23.50 13.00 -24.31
CA TYR A 155 -23.09 14.39 -24.15
C TYR A 155 -21.71 14.64 -24.75
N PRO A 156 -21.42 15.85 -25.23
CA PRO A 156 -22.37 16.93 -25.40
C PRO A 156 -23.30 16.69 -26.59
N SER A 157 -24.36 17.49 -26.71
CA SER A 157 -25.33 17.36 -27.81
C SER A 157 -24.76 17.81 -29.15
N ASN A 158 -23.84 18.78 -29.17
CA ASN A 158 -23.18 19.27 -30.38
C ASN A 158 -22.21 18.24 -30.98
N ASP A 159 -21.84 18.47 -32.24
CA ASP A 159 -20.77 17.72 -32.93
C ASP A 159 -19.45 18.51 -32.89
N TYR A 160 -18.75 18.40 -31.76
CA TYR A 160 -17.47 19.09 -31.54
C TYR A 160 -16.42 18.71 -32.59
N ALA A 161 -16.38 17.44 -33.02
CA ALA A 161 -15.43 16.96 -34.01
C ALA A 161 -15.67 17.59 -35.40
N ALA A 162 -16.92 17.89 -35.74
CA ALA A 162 -17.29 18.63 -36.95
C ALA A 162 -17.17 20.16 -36.80
N GLY A 163 -16.72 20.67 -35.65
CA GLY A 163 -16.56 22.10 -35.38
C GLY A 163 -17.83 22.82 -34.92
N ASP A 164 -18.90 22.09 -34.61
CA ASP A 164 -20.09 22.65 -33.97
C ASP A 164 -19.88 22.76 -32.46
N MET A 165 -20.03 23.97 -31.92
CA MET A 165 -19.76 24.30 -30.52
C MET A 165 -21.03 24.60 -29.71
N THR A 166 -22.21 24.64 -30.34
CA THR A 166 -23.38 25.31 -29.73
C THR A 166 -24.71 24.60 -29.91
N SER A 167 -24.82 23.58 -30.77
CA SER A 167 -26.12 22.97 -31.06
C SER A 167 -26.62 21.96 -30.01
N GLY A 168 -27.93 21.80 -29.95
CA GLY A 168 -28.64 20.87 -29.06
C GLY A 168 -28.86 21.39 -27.64
N ASP A 169 -29.43 20.53 -26.78
CA ASP A 169 -29.89 20.91 -25.44
C ASP A 169 -28.74 20.96 -24.40
N TYR A 170 -27.62 20.30 -24.68
CA TYR A 170 -26.47 20.20 -23.77
C TYR A 170 -25.14 20.47 -24.51
N PRO A 171 -24.96 21.66 -25.12
CA PRO A 171 -23.75 21.96 -25.88
C PRO A 171 -22.54 22.19 -24.96
N ASP A 172 -21.37 21.73 -25.38
CA ASP A 172 -20.07 21.98 -24.73
C ASP A 172 -19.03 22.38 -25.79
N ASP A 173 -18.35 23.49 -25.55
CA ASP A 173 -17.28 24.04 -26.40
C ASP A 173 -15.87 23.76 -25.87
N GLY A 174 -15.76 22.99 -24.79
CA GLY A 174 -14.53 22.69 -24.04
C GLY A 174 -14.44 23.46 -22.71
N SER A 175 -15.27 24.49 -22.53
CA SER A 175 -15.40 25.23 -21.26
C SER A 175 -16.50 24.69 -20.33
N GLY A 176 -17.23 23.67 -20.76
CA GLY A 176 -18.33 23.05 -20.03
C GLY A 176 -19.71 23.61 -20.41
N CYS A 177 -20.73 22.78 -20.26
CA CYS A 177 -22.14 23.09 -20.46
C CYS A 177 -22.77 23.62 -19.17
N VAL A 178 -23.59 24.68 -19.23
CA VAL A 178 -24.34 25.18 -18.06
C VAL A 178 -25.80 24.77 -18.16
N VAL A 179 -26.27 23.99 -17.19
CA VAL A 179 -27.66 23.55 -17.04
C VAL A 179 -28.13 23.95 -15.65
N ASP A 180 -29.25 24.69 -15.57
CA ASP A 180 -29.83 25.16 -14.31
C ASP A 180 -28.85 25.83 -13.33
N GLY A 181 -27.91 26.60 -13.88
CA GLY A 181 -26.89 27.32 -13.10
C GLY A 181 -25.70 26.47 -12.64
N ARG A 182 -25.70 25.16 -12.93
CA ARG A 182 -24.58 24.25 -12.68
C ARG A 182 -23.81 23.97 -13.96
N ARG A 183 -22.48 23.90 -13.85
CA ARG A 183 -21.59 23.59 -14.98
C ARG A 183 -21.22 22.10 -14.99
N TYR A 184 -21.26 21.50 -16.17
CA TYR A 184 -20.90 20.11 -16.46
C TYR A 184 -19.80 20.10 -17.53
N TYR A 185 -18.80 19.22 -17.42
CA TYR A 185 -17.60 19.25 -18.27
C TYR A 185 -17.48 18.00 -19.14
N PHE A 186 -18.36 17.86 -20.13
CA PHE A 186 -18.46 16.63 -20.93
C PHE A 186 -17.21 16.39 -21.79
N LEU A 187 -16.71 17.42 -22.45
CA LEU A 187 -15.53 17.31 -23.31
C LEU A 187 -14.23 17.15 -22.51
N ARG A 188 -14.16 17.71 -21.29
CA ARG A 188 -13.00 17.50 -20.40
C ARG A 188 -12.94 16.06 -19.94
N GLU A 189 -14.07 15.50 -19.50
CA GLU A 189 -14.20 14.09 -19.12
C GLU A 189 -13.81 13.17 -20.29
N TYR A 190 -14.35 13.40 -21.49
CA TYR A 190 -13.97 12.64 -22.69
C TYR A 190 -12.46 12.75 -22.98
N ALA A 191 -11.92 13.97 -23.00
CA ALA A 191 -10.52 14.21 -23.34
C ALA A 191 -9.54 13.59 -22.33
N HIS A 192 -9.96 13.51 -21.06
CA HIS A 192 -9.26 12.80 -20.01
C HIS A 192 -9.31 11.29 -20.27
N MET A 193 -10.51 10.69 -20.39
CA MET A 193 -10.68 9.24 -20.58
C MET A 193 -10.05 8.71 -21.88
N ALA A 194 -10.19 9.43 -22.99
CA ALA A 194 -9.69 8.97 -24.29
C ALA A 194 -8.17 8.76 -24.30
N TYR A 195 -7.41 9.57 -23.55
CA TYR A 195 -5.97 9.41 -23.45
C TYR A 195 -5.58 8.07 -22.81
N GLY A 196 -6.08 7.82 -21.59
CA GLY A 196 -5.74 6.64 -20.81
C GLY A 196 -6.40 5.35 -21.28
N SER A 197 -7.60 5.43 -21.86
CA SER A 197 -8.40 4.26 -22.24
C SER A 197 -8.31 3.90 -23.72
N ALA A 198 -7.92 4.83 -24.60
CA ALA A 198 -7.91 4.58 -26.05
C ALA A 198 -6.57 4.86 -26.72
N VAL A 199 -5.91 5.98 -26.38
CA VAL A 199 -4.67 6.40 -27.05
C VAL A 199 -3.48 5.55 -26.60
N ILE A 200 -3.20 5.49 -25.30
CA ILE A 200 -2.04 4.75 -24.78
C ILE A 200 -2.20 3.23 -25.00
N PRO A 201 -3.35 2.60 -24.70
CA PRO A 201 -3.58 1.19 -25.03
C PRO A 201 -3.54 0.94 -26.54
N GLY A 202 -4.03 1.88 -27.36
CA GLY A 202 -3.96 1.82 -28.81
C GLY A 202 -2.52 1.82 -29.35
N LEU A 203 -1.68 2.72 -28.83
CA LEU A 203 -0.26 2.79 -29.15
C LEU A 203 0.49 1.52 -28.76
N ARG A 204 0.18 0.95 -27.58
CA ARG A 204 0.73 -0.33 -27.14
C ARG A 204 0.33 -1.45 -28.11
N SER A 205 -0.95 -1.57 -28.46
CA SER A 205 -1.42 -2.64 -29.34
C SER A 205 -0.88 -2.52 -30.76
N LEU A 206 -0.92 -1.31 -31.34
CA LEU A 206 -0.45 -1.08 -32.71
C LEU A 206 1.06 -1.33 -32.84
N SER A 207 1.86 -0.87 -31.86
CA SER A 207 3.31 -1.12 -31.87
C SER A 207 3.64 -2.61 -31.71
N GLN A 208 2.99 -3.32 -30.79
CA GLN A 208 3.22 -4.76 -30.58
C GLN A 208 2.74 -5.61 -31.76
N ALA A 209 1.58 -5.31 -32.33
CA ALA A 209 1.06 -5.99 -33.51
C ALA A 209 1.99 -5.80 -34.72
N TYR A 210 2.49 -4.58 -34.95
CA TYR A 210 3.50 -4.32 -35.98
C TYR A 210 4.81 -5.07 -35.72
N ALA A 211 5.35 -5.02 -34.50
CA ALA A 211 6.60 -5.70 -34.16
C ALA A 211 6.54 -7.22 -34.41
N LEU A 212 5.41 -7.85 -34.12
CA LEU A 212 5.22 -9.29 -34.29
C LEU A 212 4.98 -9.69 -35.75
N THR A 213 4.14 -8.93 -36.47
CA THR A 213 3.60 -9.31 -37.79
C THR A 213 4.31 -8.66 -38.97
N GLY A 214 4.89 -7.48 -38.78
CA GLY A 214 5.37 -6.62 -39.86
C GLY A 214 4.27 -5.99 -40.73
N ASP A 215 2.98 -6.10 -40.37
CA ASP A 215 1.89 -5.54 -41.16
C ASP A 215 1.92 -3.99 -41.11
N ALA A 216 2.15 -3.39 -42.28
CA ALA A 216 2.26 -1.95 -42.46
C ALA A 216 1.01 -1.17 -42.03
N ARG A 217 -0.19 -1.80 -42.01
CA ARG A 217 -1.41 -1.13 -41.54
C ARG A 217 -1.28 -0.73 -40.07
N TYR A 218 -0.72 -1.60 -39.22
CA TYR A 218 -0.48 -1.29 -37.81
C TYR A 218 0.58 -0.21 -37.65
N GLY A 219 1.68 -0.35 -38.39
CA GLY A 219 2.78 0.63 -38.39
C GLY A 219 2.30 2.05 -38.72
N ARG A 220 1.52 2.20 -39.80
CA ARG A 220 1.00 3.51 -40.24
C ARG A 220 0.13 4.16 -39.18
N LYS A 221 -0.86 3.43 -38.66
CA LYS A 221 -1.82 3.96 -37.68
C LYS A 221 -1.14 4.28 -36.36
N GLY A 222 -0.20 3.44 -35.94
CA GLY A 222 0.62 3.66 -34.74
C GLY A 222 1.44 4.94 -34.84
N VAL A 223 2.17 5.13 -35.95
CA VAL A 223 3.01 6.34 -36.13
C VAL A 223 2.16 7.61 -36.25
N ILE A 224 1.01 7.57 -36.93
CA ILE A 224 0.11 8.73 -36.99
C ILE A 224 -0.41 9.11 -35.60
N LEU A 225 -0.85 8.12 -34.81
CA LEU A 225 -1.32 8.36 -33.45
C LEU A 225 -0.20 8.89 -32.54
N LEU A 226 1.02 8.36 -32.67
CA LEU A 226 2.18 8.80 -31.90
C LEU A 226 2.62 10.23 -32.27
N ALA A 227 2.64 10.56 -33.57
CA ALA A 227 2.92 11.91 -34.05
C ALA A 227 1.86 12.91 -33.57
N ARG A 228 0.59 12.49 -33.55
CA ARG A 228 -0.49 13.28 -32.97
C ARG A 228 -0.27 13.53 -31.49
N LEU A 229 0.06 12.48 -30.73
CA LEU A 229 0.37 12.59 -29.30
C LEU A 229 1.50 13.60 -29.07
N ALA A 230 2.63 13.49 -29.78
CA ALA A 230 3.73 14.45 -29.69
C ALA A 230 3.31 15.89 -30.05
N SER A 231 2.41 16.07 -31.02
CA SER A 231 1.93 17.41 -31.41
C SER A 231 1.04 18.08 -30.34
N GLU A 232 0.41 17.30 -29.48
CA GLU A 232 -0.48 17.79 -28.42
C GLU A 232 0.13 17.65 -27.02
N TYR A 233 1.21 16.89 -26.85
CA TYR A 233 1.80 16.63 -25.55
C TYR A 233 2.18 17.96 -24.86
N PRO A 234 1.64 18.25 -23.66
CA PRO A 234 2.02 19.41 -22.87
C PRO A 234 3.50 19.35 -22.52
N ASN A 235 4.13 20.50 -22.34
CA ASN A 235 5.55 20.58 -22.05
C ASN A 235 5.88 21.86 -21.29
N HIS A 236 7.13 21.96 -20.82
CA HIS A 236 7.63 23.10 -20.09
C HIS A 236 8.27 24.16 -21.01
N ASP A 237 8.03 24.08 -22.32
CA ASP A 237 8.53 25.03 -23.32
C ASP A 237 7.41 25.92 -23.89
N ASP A 238 6.68 25.46 -24.90
CA ASP A 238 5.73 26.22 -25.71
C ASP A 238 4.26 25.87 -25.41
N ARG A 239 4.01 24.92 -24.49
CA ARG A 239 2.68 24.40 -24.11
C ARG A 239 2.46 24.31 -22.60
N GLN A 240 3.12 25.15 -21.82
CA GLN A 240 2.94 25.20 -20.35
C GLN A 240 1.48 25.47 -19.94
N ASP A 241 0.76 26.25 -20.75
CA ASP A 241 -0.66 26.56 -20.55
C ASP A 241 -1.59 25.36 -20.72
N ARG A 242 -1.06 24.21 -21.16
CA ARG A 242 -1.80 22.96 -21.41
C ARG A 242 -1.51 21.84 -20.41
N LEU A 243 -0.62 22.08 -19.45
CA LEU A 243 -0.34 21.13 -18.36
C LEU A 243 -1.62 20.82 -17.58
N PHE A 244 -1.71 19.63 -16.98
CA PHE A 244 -2.95 19.11 -16.39
C PHE A 244 -3.63 20.09 -15.41
N TYR A 245 -2.84 20.69 -14.51
CA TYR A 245 -3.32 21.69 -13.55
C TYR A 245 -3.05 23.15 -13.95
N ALA A 246 -2.80 23.45 -15.23
CA ALA A 246 -2.49 24.82 -15.68
C ALA A 246 -3.58 25.84 -15.31
N LEU A 247 -4.87 25.45 -15.38
CA LEU A 247 -6.00 26.29 -14.97
C LEU A 247 -6.01 26.64 -13.47
N TYR A 248 -5.31 25.85 -12.65
CA TYR A 248 -5.28 25.97 -11.19
C TYR A 248 -3.87 26.35 -10.71
N ASN A 249 -3.12 27.12 -11.52
CA ASN A 249 -1.76 27.56 -11.23
C ASN A 249 -0.79 26.40 -10.94
N GLY A 250 -0.93 25.27 -11.65
CA GLY A 250 -0.05 24.11 -11.55
C GLY A 250 -0.29 23.21 -10.34
N ARG A 251 -1.42 23.37 -9.64
CA ARG A 251 -1.75 22.60 -8.43
C ARG A 251 -3.19 22.10 -8.44
N ASP A 252 -3.43 20.93 -7.86
CA ASP A 252 -4.78 20.44 -7.65
C ASP A 252 -5.60 21.41 -6.75
N PRO A 253 -6.86 21.72 -7.11
CA PRO A 253 -7.68 22.68 -6.36
C PRO A 253 -8.09 22.20 -4.96
N HIS A 254 -8.03 20.90 -4.68
CA HIS A 254 -8.43 20.28 -3.42
C HIS A 254 -7.22 19.68 -2.67
N TYR A 255 -6.40 18.88 -3.34
CA TYR A 255 -5.24 18.20 -2.76
C TYR A 255 -3.97 19.02 -2.90
N ARG A 256 -3.66 19.88 -1.91
CA ARG A 256 -2.55 20.84 -1.96
C ARG A 256 -1.16 20.25 -2.24
N TRP A 257 -0.96 18.95 -2.00
CA TRP A 257 0.30 18.24 -2.24
C TRP A 257 0.45 17.79 -3.71
N LYS A 258 -0.62 17.70 -4.48
CA LYS A 258 -0.57 17.35 -5.90
C LYS A 258 -0.24 18.58 -6.74
N THR A 259 0.96 18.59 -7.32
CA THR A 259 1.45 19.64 -8.21
C THR A 259 1.96 19.05 -9.52
N GLY A 260 1.80 19.77 -10.64
CA GLY A 260 2.32 19.34 -11.94
C GLY A 260 1.34 18.52 -12.78
N GLY A 261 1.82 17.48 -13.46
CA GLY A 261 1.09 16.69 -14.45
C GLY A 261 1.28 17.19 -15.89
N MET A 262 1.24 16.26 -16.86
CA MET A 262 1.37 16.55 -18.29
C MET A 262 -0.02 16.51 -18.95
N ILE A 263 -0.37 15.43 -19.65
CA ILE A 263 -1.75 15.21 -20.13
C ILE A 263 -2.64 14.81 -18.95
N THR A 264 -2.07 14.11 -17.99
CA THR A 264 -2.71 13.55 -16.80
C THR A 264 -2.08 14.14 -15.54
N ASP A 265 -2.57 13.80 -14.36
CA ASP A 265 -1.88 14.19 -13.13
C ASP A 265 -0.50 13.53 -13.03
N LEU A 266 0.33 14.02 -12.11
CA LEU A 266 1.70 13.58 -11.90
C LEU A 266 1.86 12.06 -11.73
N ILE A 267 0.87 11.36 -11.18
CA ILE A 267 0.95 9.92 -10.91
C ILE A 267 0.66 9.12 -12.18
N TRP A 268 -0.45 9.41 -12.85
CA TRP A 268 -0.89 8.61 -13.99
C TRP A 268 -0.03 8.81 -15.23
N GLU A 269 0.67 9.94 -15.32
CA GLU A 269 1.53 10.24 -16.45
C GLU A 269 2.74 9.31 -16.52
N THR A 270 3.16 8.71 -15.40
CA THR A 270 4.35 7.85 -15.35
C THR A 270 4.22 6.66 -16.31
N PHE A 271 3.17 5.86 -16.16
CA PHE A 271 2.98 4.66 -16.97
C PHE A 271 2.38 4.97 -18.35
N CYS A 272 1.76 6.15 -18.52
CA CYS A 272 1.36 6.62 -19.84
C CYS A 272 2.60 7.00 -20.68
N LEU A 273 3.55 7.74 -20.10
CA LEU A 273 4.84 8.04 -20.72
C LEU A 273 5.59 6.75 -21.05
N GLU A 274 5.69 5.80 -20.11
CA GLU A 274 6.30 4.49 -20.33
C GLU A 274 5.68 3.77 -21.55
N GLY A 275 4.36 3.69 -21.62
CA GLY A 275 3.65 3.08 -22.75
C GLY A 275 3.91 3.78 -24.09
N ALA A 276 3.95 5.11 -24.11
CA ALA A 276 4.25 5.90 -25.31
C ALA A 276 5.70 5.72 -25.78
N VAL A 277 6.65 5.65 -24.84
CA VAL A 277 8.08 5.46 -25.09
C VAL A 277 8.32 4.08 -25.72
N TYR A 278 7.74 3.01 -25.18
CA TYR A 278 7.85 1.70 -25.82
C TYR A 278 7.14 1.65 -27.16
N ALA A 279 6.00 2.32 -27.34
CA ALA A 279 5.36 2.40 -28.65
C ALA A 279 6.24 3.09 -29.71
N TYR A 280 6.98 4.15 -29.34
CA TYR A 280 7.99 4.77 -30.20
C TYR A 280 9.06 3.77 -30.63
N ASP A 281 9.58 2.98 -29.69
CA ASP A 281 10.58 1.94 -29.96
C ASP A 281 10.08 0.89 -30.98
N GLY A 282 8.88 0.34 -30.75
CA GLY A 282 8.29 -0.69 -31.61
C GLY A 282 7.96 -0.20 -33.01
N LEU A 283 7.68 1.09 -33.18
CA LEU A 283 7.33 1.71 -34.46
C LEU A 283 8.54 2.36 -35.16
N PHE A 284 9.71 2.41 -34.52
CA PHE A 284 10.88 3.17 -34.97
C PHE A 284 11.25 2.86 -36.43
N ASN A 285 11.35 1.57 -36.77
CA ASN A 285 11.73 1.13 -38.12
C ASN A 285 10.64 1.37 -39.18
N TYR A 286 9.38 1.54 -38.79
CA TYR A 286 8.31 1.80 -39.73
C TYR A 286 8.39 3.21 -40.34
N MET A 287 8.91 4.17 -39.58
CA MET A 287 8.96 5.58 -39.99
C MET A 287 9.73 5.81 -41.30
N ASP A 288 10.68 4.94 -41.65
CA ASP A 288 11.44 5.00 -42.92
C ASP A 288 10.65 4.47 -44.13
N GLN A 289 9.53 3.78 -43.92
CA GLN A 289 8.91 2.92 -44.94
C GLN A 289 7.74 3.58 -45.67
N ASP A 290 7.18 4.68 -45.15
CA ASP A 290 5.90 5.24 -45.62
C ASP A 290 5.97 6.75 -45.95
N PRO A 291 6.34 7.12 -47.19
CA PRO A 291 6.36 8.51 -47.65
C PRO A 291 4.97 9.18 -47.66
N ASP A 292 3.90 8.42 -47.89
CA ASP A 292 2.53 8.97 -47.94
C ASP A 292 2.04 9.34 -46.54
N MET A 293 2.46 8.60 -45.52
CA MET A 293 2.23 8.95 -44.11
C MET A 293 2.98 10.25 -43.76
N LEU A 294 4.25 10.39 -44.17
CA LEU A 294 5.00 11.63 -43.96
C LEU A 294 4.33 12.83 -44.66
N ALA A 295 3.83 12.64 -45.88
CA ALA A 295 3.07 13.66 -46.59
C ALA A 295 1.77 14.04 -45.85
N PHE A 296 1.06 13.05 -45.29
CA PHE A 296 -0.12 13.29 -44.45
C PHE A 296 0.24 14.13 -43.20
N LEU A 297 1.28 13.75 -42.46
CA LEU A 297 1.72 14.46 -41.26
C LEU A 297 2.16 15.90 -41.57
N LYS A 298 2.89 16.10 -42.67
CA LYS A 298 3.23 17.44 -43.18
C LYS A 298 1.98 18.25 -43.52
N GLY A 299 0.97 17.62 -44.13
CA GLY A 299 -0.33 18.23 -44.40
C GLY A 299 -1.10 18.66 -43.13
N LYS A 300 -0.83 18.02 -42.00
CA LYS A 300 -1.33 18.42 -40.66
C LYS A 300 -0.54 19.57 -40.03
N GLY A 301 0.51 20.05 -40.69
CA GLY A 301 1.33 21.17 -40.24
C GLY A 301 2.56 20.76 -39.43
N LEU A 302 2.91 19.47 -39.39
CA LEU A 302 4.16 19.04 -38.74
C LEU A 302 5.36 19.42 -39.63
N PRO A 303 6.44 19.97 -39.05
CA PRO A 303 7.64 20.37 -39.79
C PRO A 303 8.55 19.16 -40.08
N VAL A 304 8.02 18.15 -40.77
CA VAL A 304 8.72 16.88 -41.05
C VAL A 304 8.84 16.63 -42.54
N GLU A 305 10.08 16.53 -43.05
CA GLU A 305 10.35 16.22 -44.47
C GLU A 305 10.73 14.76 -44.68
N ASN A 306 11.28 14.12 -43.66
CA ASN A 306 11.73 12.74 -43.70
C ASN A 306 11.56 12.04 -42.33
N ALA A 307 11.88 10.75 -42.27
CA ALA A 307 11.76 9.95 -41.05
C ALA A 307 12.64 10.45 -39.89
N ALA A 308 13.84 10.98 -40.17
CA ALA A 308 14.71 11.54 -39.14
C ALA A 308 14.10 12.81 -38.51
N ASP A 309 13.48 13.68 -39.32
CA ASP A 309 12.76 14.86 -38.80
C ASP A 309 11.57 14.44 -37.92
N LEU A 310 10.83 13.39 -38.32
CA LEU A 310 9.71 12.87 -37.54
C LEU A 310 10.19 12.28 -36.20
N ARG A 311 11.27 11.50 -36.20
CA ARG A 311 11.91 10.99 -34.99
C ARG A 311 12.32 12.12 -34.07
N GLY A 312 13.08 13.10 -34.58
CA GLY A 312 13.50 14.26 -33.81
C GLY A 312 12.32 15.08 -33.24
N TYR A 313 11.22 15.19 -33.99
CA TYR A 313 10.00 15.84 -33.53
C TYR A 313 9.36 15.10 -32.34
N ILE A 314 9.18 13.77 -32.47
CA ILE A 314 8.61 12.92 -31.41
C ILE A 314 9.52 12.93 -30.18
N GLU A 315 10.83 12.75 -30.37
CA GLU A 315 11.81 12.76 -29.29
C GLU A 315 11.80 14.08 -28.53
N HIS A 316 11.77 15.22 -29.22
CA HIS A 316 11.74 16.53 -28.57
C HIS A 316 10.44 16.77 -27.81
N TYR A 317 9.29 16.65 -28.48
CA TYR A 317 8.01 17.09 -27.92
C TYR A 317 7.31 16.07 -27.02
N LEU A 318 7.70 14.79 -27.06
CA LEU A 318 7.12 13.75 -26.21
C LEU A 318 8.16 13.19 -25.22
N LEU A 319 9.23 12.55 -25.71
CA LEU A 319 10.15 11.81 -24.84
C LEU A 319 10.96 12.77 -23.95
N ARG A 320 11.65 13.75 -24.54
CA ARG A 320 12.46 14.74 -23.80
C ARG A 320 11.59 15.67 -22.95
N ALA A 321 10.40 16.03 -23.43
CA ALA A 321 9.40 16.74 -22.63
C ALA A 321 8.98 15.92 -21.38
N GLY A 322 8.78 14.61 -21.54
CA GLY A 322 8.53 13.68 -20.44
C GLY A 322 9.71 13.56 -19.48
N MET A 323 10.95 13.46 -19.98
CA MET A 323 12.16 13.45 -19.16
C MET A 323 12.32 14.74 -18.35
N THR A 324 12.02 15.91 -18.94
CA THR A 324 11.95 17.17 -18.19
C THR A 324 10.86 17.14 -17.12
N GLY A 325 9.70 16.54 -17.43
CA GLY A 325 8.62 16.34 -16.47
C GLY A 325 9.01 15.43 -15.29
N LEU A 326 9.82 14.40 -15.53
CA LEU A 326 10.38 13.55 -14.48
C LEU A 326 11.36 14.33 -13.59
N LEU A 327 12.31 15.04 -14.20
CA LEU A 327 13.34 15.82 -13.49
C LEU A 327 12.78 16.97 -12.66
N ASN A 328 11.67 17.58 -13.08
CA ASN A 328 11.05 18.70 -12.37
C ASN A 328 9.85 18.29 -11.50
N GLY A 329 9.58 16.99 -11.36
CA GLY A 329 8.49 16.47 -10.53
C GLY A 329 7.08 16.62 -11.10
N ALA A 330 6.90 17.13 -12.33
CA ALA A 330 5.60 17.13 -12.99
C ALA A 330 5.12 15.71 -13.34
N ILE A 331 6.02 14.73 -13.41
CA ILE A 331 5.74 13.30 -13.49
C ILE A 331 6.37 12.64 -12.27
N LYS A 332 5.54 12.25 -11.29
CA LYS A 332 5.96 11.59 -10.04
C LYS A 332 4.81 10.76 -9.49
N GLY A 333 4.95 9.44 -9.59
CA GLY A 333 3.99 8.47 -9.08
C GLY A 333 4.47 7.74 -7.83
N ASN A 334 3.75 6.71 -7.42
CA ASN A 334 4.23 5.76 -6.41
C ASN A 334 5.60 5.18 -6.83
N GLU A 335 6.40 4.80 -5.84
CA GLU A 335 7.71 4.15 -6.07
C GLU A 335 7.58 2.92 -6.96
N GLY A 336 8.41 2.84 -8.00
CA GLY A 336 8.34 1.87 -9.09
C GLY A 336 7.88 2.49 -10.40
N HIS A 337 6.90 3.40 -10.35
CA HIS A 337 6.29 3.97 -11.55
C HIS A 337 7.21 4.93 -12.33
N HIS A 338 7.69 5.99 -11.66
CA HIS A 338 8.47 7.05 -12.31
C HIS A 338 9.90 6.58 -12.63
N GLN A 339 10.44 5.65 -11.85
CA GLN A 339 11.67 4.93 -12.13
C GLN A 339 11.55 4.10 -13.43
N ALA A 340 10.44 3.37 -13.60
CA ALA A 340 10.20 2.58 -14.81
C ALA A 340 10.08 3.48 -16.05
N ALA A 341 9.36 4.61 -15.94
CA ALA A 341 9.26 5.60 -17.01
C ALA A 341 10.62 6.20 -17.39
N ALA A 342 11.45 6.56 -16.40
CA ALA A 342 12.79 7.10 -16.62
C ALA A 342 13.71 6.10 -17.34
N LEU A 343 13.76 4.84 -16.89
CA LEU A 343 14.58 3.82 -17.56
C LEU A 343 14.01 3.39 -18.92
N ALA A 344 12.70 3.47 -19.13
CA ALA A 344 12.13 3.31 -20.46
C ALA A 344 12.68 4.39 -21.41
N CYS A 345 12.69 5.66 -21.00
CA CYS A 345 13.30 6.75 -21.78
C CYS A 345 14.78 6.49 -22.04
N ALA A 346 15.55 6.11 -21.01
CA ALA A 346 16.98 5.86 -21.12
C ALA A 346 17.31 4.71 -22.09
N LEU A 347 16.60 3.59 -21.98
CA LEU A 347 16.76 2.42 -22.84
C LEU A 347 16.36 2.75 -24.28
N VAL A 348 15.25 3.48 -24.48
CA VAL A 348 14.72 3.74 -25.81
C VAL A 348 15.52 4.78 -26.57
N LEU A 349 15.85 5.94 -25.97
CA LEU A 349 16.66 6.97 -26.64
C LEU A 349 18.10 6.54 -26.86
N ASP A 350 18.65 5.74 -25.95
CA ASP A 350 20.00 5.19 -26.04
C ASP A 350 21.09 6.26 -26.27
N ASP A 351 20.86 7.50 -25.79
CA ASP A 351 21.64 8.71 -26.13
C ASP A 351 22.66 9.07 -25.05
N TYR A 352 23.70 8.27 -24.94
CA TYR A 352 24.70 8.43 -23.90
C TYR A 352 25.92 9.29 -24.35
N PRO A 353 26.35 10.30 -23.58
CA PRO A 353 27.56 11.08 -23.90
C PRO A 353 28.83 10.22 -23.86
N ASP A 354 29.85 10.56 -24.64
CA ASP A 354 31.11 9.80 -24.73
C ASP A 354 31.89 9.73 -23.40
N SER A 355 31.68 10.71 -22.52
CA SER A 355 32.26 10.76 -21.17
C SER A 355 31.24 11.26 -20.15
N LEU A 356 31.18 10.61 -18.99
CA LEU A 356 30.41 11.09 -17.83
C LEU A 356 30.95 12.42 -17.28
N ALA A 357 32.21 12.76 -17.56
CA ALA A 357 32.82 14.04 -17.18
C ALA A 357 32.36 15.23 -18.04
N ASP A 358 31.66 14.97 -19.16
CA ASP A 358 31.10 16.01 -20.03
C ASP A 358 29.67 16.41 -19.62
N ILE A 359 29.14 15.78 -18.56
CA ILE A 359 27.87 16.15 -17.93
C ILE A 359 28.15 17.36 -17.03
N ASP A 360 27.64 18.54 -17.39
CA ASP A 360 27.72 19.74 -16.56
C ASP A 360 26.65 19.66 -15.43
N PRO A 361 27.04 19.42 -14.17
CA PRO A 361 26.09 19.29 -13.06
C PRO A 361 25.42 20.61 -12.70
N SER A 362 25.89 21.73 -13.24
CA SER A 362 25.37 23.08 -13.00
C SER A 362 24.46 23.61 -14.11
N SER A 363 24.23 22.82 -15.18
CA SER A 363 23.51 23.24 -16.37
C SER A 363 21.98 23.23 -16.23
N ASN A 364 21.45 23.91 -15.20
CA ASN A 364 20.05 24.25 -15.17
C ASN A 364 19.74 25.26 -16.30
N ALA A 365 19.22 24.74 -17.42
CA ALA A 365 18.45 25.41 -18.50
C ALA A 365 19.02 25.53 -19.93
N THR A 366 20.09 24.83 -20.34
CA THR A 366 20.57 24.94 -21.76
C THR A 366 20.88 23.64 -22.54
N SER A 367 20.84 22.45 -21.94
CA SER A 367 20.96 21.17 -22.64
C SER A 367 19.73 20.29 -22.41
N SER A 368 19.23 19.64 -23.48
CA SER A 368 18.13 18.68 -23.36
C SER A 368 18.55 17.46 -22.53
N PRO A 369 17.66 16.90 -21.68
CA PRO A 369 17.99 15.73 -20.86
C PRO A 369 18.30 14.50 -21.73
N ASN A 370 19.22 13.65 -21.30
CA ASN A 370 19.73 12.46 -22.01
C ASN A 370 19.59 11.16 -21.19
N SER A 371 19.93 10.01 -21.77
CA SER A 371 19.80 8.69 -21.13
C SER A 371 20.61 8.54 -19.84
N THR A 372 21.77 9.19 -19.70
CA THR A 372 22.53 9.15 -18.43
C THR A 372 21.76 9.88 -17.33
N ASP A 373 21.19 11.05 -17.62
CA ASP A 373 20.41 11.81 -16.63
C ASP A 373 19.24 10.99 -16.09
N MET A 374 18.61 10.15 -16.93
CA MET A 374 17.51 9.28 -16.51
C MET A 374 17.95 8.08 -15.67
N VAL A 375 19.11 7.49 -15.97
CA VAL A 375 19.70 6.44 -15.13
C VAL A 375 20.08 7.03 -13.77
N ASP A 376 20.74 8.19 -13.75
CA ASP A 376 21.14 8.88 -12.53
C ASP A 376 19.92 9.34 -11.72
N TYR A 377 18.91 9.92 -12.37
CA TYR A 377 17.63 10.25 -11.75
C TYR A 377 17.00 9.02 -11.08
N THR A 378 17.01 7.87 -11.76
CA THR A 378 16.39 6.64 -11.26
C THR A 378 17.06 6.14 -9.99
N PHE A 379 18.39 6.09 -9.96
CA PHE A 379 19.13 5.47 -8.86
C PHE A 379 19.54 6.44 -7.75
N HIS A 380 19.90 7.67 -8.10
CA HIS A 380 20.56 8.64 -7.21
C HIS A 380 19.84 10.00 -7.12
N GLY A 381 19.06 10.40 -8.13
CA GLY A 381 18.13 11.52 -8.04
C GLY A 381 16.82 11.14 -7.35
N GLU A 382 15.75 11.89 -7.61
CA GLU A 382 14.40 11.72 -7.01
C GLU A 382 13.79 10.31 -7.13
N GLY A 383 14.32 9.45 -8.00
CA GLY A 383 13.91 8.05 -8.09
C GLY A 383 14.45 7.16 -6.95
N HIS A 384 15.59 7.52 -6.35
CA HIS A 384 16.25 6.88 -5.19
C HIS A 384 16.31 5.34 -5.19
N ALA A 385 16.29 4.69 -6.36
CA ALA A 385 16.09 3.25 -6.47
C ALA A 385 17.21 2.43 -5.82
N ALA A 386 18.42 3.00 -5.71
CA ALA A 386 19.61 2.29 -5.24
C ALA A 386 19.42 1.61 -3.86
N HIS A 387 18.63 2.19 -2.96
CA HIS A 387 18.37 1.63 -1.63
C HIS A 387 16.88 1.44 -1.33
N LEU A 388 16.02 1.66 -2.31
CA LEU A 388 14.58 1.75 -2.11
C LEU A 388 13.97 0.44 -1.59
N LEU A 389 14.34 -0.73 -2.14
CA LEU A 389 13.85 -2.01 -1.63
C LEU A 389 14.47 -2.39 -0.27
N VAL A 390 15.72 -2.00 -0.01
CA VAL A 390 16.37 -2.29 1.27
C VAL A 390 15.78 -1.46 2.40
N ASN A 391 15.43 -0.20 2.13
CA ASN A 391 14.96 0.75 3.15
C ASN A 391 13.44 0.91 3.18
N GLY A 392 12.74 0.57 2.09
CA GLY A 392 11.28 0.67 1.95
C GLY A 392 10.52 -0.60 2.31
N LEU A 393 11.23 -1.69 2.63
CA LEU A 393 10.65 -2.94 3.12
C LEU A 393 10.98 -3.15 4.60
N THR A 394 10.05 -3.72 5.34
CA THR A 394 10.27 -4.24 6.69
C THR A 394 11.14 -5.50 6.64
N ARG A 395 11.63 -5.95 7.79
CA ARG A 395 12.54 -7.11 7.89
C ARG A 395 11.95 -8.45 7.45
N ASP A 396 10.64 -8.51 7.26
CA ASP A 396 9.86 -9.67 6.77
C ASP A 396 9.31 -9.44 5.35
N GLY A 397 9.67 -8.33 4.69
CA GLY A 397 9.36 -8.06 3.28
C GLY A 397 8.08 -7.26 3.02
N GLY A 398 7.29 -6.93 4.04
CA GLY A 398 6.16 -6.02 3.89
C GLY A 398 6.64 -4.60 3.52
N GLY A 399 5.92 -3.89 2.65
CA GLY A 399 6.28 -2.53 2.30
C GLY A 399 5.83 -1.51 3.36
N HIS A 400 6.17 -0.24 3.18
CA HIS A 400 5.82 0.84 4.10
C HIS A 400 4.35 1.34 3.98
N GLU A 401 3.56 0.76 3.09
CA GLU A 401 2.16 1.15 2.84
C GLU A 401 1.20 -0.02 3.10
N SER A 402 -0.10 0.18 2.86
CA SER A 402 -1.10 -0.89 2.97
C SER A 402 -0.84 -2.04 1.98
N PRO A 403 -1.33 -3.26 2.25
CA PRO A 403 -1.00 -4.45 1.44
C PRO A 403 -1.25 -4.29 -0.06
N SER A 404 -2.33 -3.62 -0.46
CA SER A 404 -2.65 -3.36 -1.88
C SER A 404 -1.64 -2.42 -2.55
N TYR A 405 -1.17 -1.40 -1.83
CA TYR A 405 -0.19 -0.43 -2.33
C TYR A 405 1.24 -0.97 -2.32
N ASN A 406 1.56 -1.90 -1.41
CA ASN A 406 2.84 -2.60 -1.41
C ASN A 406 3.08 -3.39 -2.70
N ARG A 407 2.02 -3.86 -3.38
CA ARG A 407 2.14 -4.54 -4.67
C ARG A 407 2.79 -3.65 -5.73
N ILE A 408 2.59 -2.34 -5.66
CA ILE A 408 3.15 -1.38 -6.64
C ILE A 408 4.69 -1.39 -6.63
N LYS A 409 5.34 -1.76 -5.52
CA LYS A 409 6.81 -1.81 -5.43
C LYS A 409 7.40 -2.87 -6.38
N LEU A 410 6.59 -3.83 -6.79
CA LEU A 410 6.96 -4.83 -7.80
C LEU A 410 7.04 -4.24 -9.22
N ASP A 411 6.61 -3.00 -9.45
CA ASP A 411 6.89 -2.30 -10.70
C ASP A 411 8.39 -2.02 -10.88
N LEU A 412 9.19 -2.10 -9.80
CA LEU A 412 10.65 -2.11 -9.89
C LEU A 412 11.20 -3.32 -10.67
N ILE A 413 10.39 -4.37 -10.91
CA ILE A 413 10.76 -5.45 -11.84
C ILE A 413 11.02 -4.86 -13.24
N ARG A 414 10.20 -3.92 -13.70
CA ARG A 414 10.38 -3.25 -15.00
C ARG A 414 11.66 -2.41 -15.01
N VAL A 415 11.98 -1.77 -13.87
CA VAL A 415 13.23 -1.01 -13.68
C VAL A 415 14.45 -1.94 -13.78
N ASP A 416 14.41 -3.08 -13.09
CA ASP A 416 15.49 -4.07 -13.11
C ASP A 416 15.71 -4.69 -14.50
N GLN A 417 14.63 -5.03 -15.21
CA GLN A 417 14.67 -5.54 -16.58
C GLN A 417 15.23 -4.49 -17.56
N ALA A 418 14.79 -3.22 -17.45
CA ALA A 418 15.29 -2.13 -18.28
C ALA A 418 16.77 -1.87 -18.01
N MET A 419 17.19 -1.84 -16.73
CA MET A 419 18.59 -1.66 -16.36
C MET A 419 19.49 -2.80 -16.85
N THR A 420 19.00 -4.05 -16.76
CA THR A 420 19.67 -5.21 -17.31
C THR A 420 19.89 -5.06 -18.82
N SER A 421 18.87 -4.60 -19.55
CA SER A 421 18.95 -4.35 -20.99
C SER A 421 19.95 -3.23 -21.33
N ILE A 422 19.94 -2.14 -20.56
CA ILE A 422 20.90 -1.03 -20.69
C ILE A 422 22.33 -1.53 -20.50
N ARG A 423 22.60 -2.34 -19.47
CA ARG A 423 23.94 -2.91 -19.21
C ARG A 423 24.42 -3.85 -20.30
N GLN A 424 23.52 -4.63 -20.90
CA GLN A 424 23.86 -5.50 -22.03
C GLN A 424 24.27 -4.69 -23.27
N ARG A 425 23.61 -3.55 -23.51
CA ARG A 425 23.93 -2.64 -24.63
C ARG A 425 25.16 -1.79 -24.38
N HIS A 426 25.39 -1.38 -23.13
CA HIS A 426 26.50 -0.53 -22.70
C HIS A 426 27.35 -1.19 -21.59
N PRO A 427 28.09 -2.28 -21.88
CA PRO A 427 28.84 -3.01 -20.87
C PRO A 427 29.86 -2.14 -20.13
N GLY A 428 29.86 -2.22 -18.80
CA GLY A 428 30.82 -1.51 -17.94
C GLY A 428 30.51 -0.03 -17.70
N ARG A 429 29.52 0.56 -18.38
CA ARG A 429 29.15 1.98 -18.19
C ARG A 429 28.48 2.25 -16.84
N PHE A 430 27.62 1.32 -16.40
CA PHE A 430 26.84 1.43 -15.16
C PHE A 430 27.17 0.26 -14.22
N PRO A 431 28.28 0.35 -13.46
CA PRO A 431 28.75 -0.71 -12.57
C PRO A 431 27.75 -0.99 -11.44
N VAL A 432 27.69 -2.23 -10.98
CA VAL A 432 26.73 -2.69 -9.96
C VAL A 432 26.99 -2.08 -8.58
N GLU A 433 28.23 -1.63 -8.35
CA GLU A 433 28.66 -0.98 -7.12
C GLU A 433 28.06 0.42 -6.96
N THR A 434 27.75 1.09 -8.06
CA THR A 434 27.12 2.43 -8.06
C THR A 434 25.62 2.33 -8.36
N TYR A 435 25.24 1.50 -9.34
CA TYR A 435 23.85 1.26 -9.71
C TYR A 435 23.52 -0.18 -9.30
N PRO A 436 22.98 -0.48 -8.11
CA PRO A 436 22.82 -1.86 -7.68
C PRO A 436 21.83 -2.67 -8.53
N ASP A 437 21.98 -4.00 -8.50
CA ASP A 437 20.93 -4.94 -8.90
C ASP A 437 19.84 -4.91 -7.82
N LEU A 438 18.66 -4.39 -8.17
CA LEU A 438 17.59 -4.12 -7.22
C LEU A 438 17.07 -5.40 -6.55
N PHE A 439 17.06 -6.52 -7.27
CA PHE A 439 16.59 -7.81 -6.79
C PHE A 439 17.72 -8.76 -6.40
N GLY A 440 18.98 -8.31 -6.46
CA GLY A 440 20.15 -9.06 -6.01
C GLY A 440 20.31 -9.11 -4.49
N GLU A 441 19.75 -8.13 -3.77
CA GLU A 441 19.79 -8.08 -2.30
C GLU A 441 18.79 -9.08 -1.67
N PRO A 442 19.17 -9.85 -0.63
CA PRO A 442 18.29 -10.84 -0.01
C PRO A 442 16.94 -10.28 0.46
N LYS A 443 16.92 -9.04 0.96
CA LYS A 443 15.70 -8.38 1.44
C LYS A 443 14.68 -8.11 0.31
N ALA A 444 15.14 -7.94 -0.93
CA ALA A 444 14.26 -7.76 -2.08
C ALA A 444 13.46 -9.03 -2.42
N LYS A 445 14.00 -10.23 -2.17
CA LYS A 445 13.23 -11.48 -2.32
C LYS A 445 12.04 -11.52 -1.36
N MET A 446 12.20 -10.94 -0.17
CA MET A 446 11.25 -11.09 0.92
C MET A 446 9.88 -10.48 0.61
N ILE A 447 9.76 -9.49 -0.29
CA ILE A 447 8.44 -8.97 -0.68
C ILE A 447 7.57 -10.06 -1.33
N PHE A 448 8.16 -10.98 -2.10
CA PHE A 448 7.44 -12.10 -2.70
C PHE A 448 7.03 -13.11 -1.64
N ASP A 449 7.97 -13.44 -0.73
CA ASP A 449 7.71 -14.34 0.40
C ASP A 449 6.61 -13.77 1.30
N TRP A 450 6.61 -12.46 1.55
CA TRP A 450 5.59 -11.76 2.34
C TRP A 450 4.20 -11.94 1.74
N PHE A 451 4.03 -11.79 0.41
CA PHE A 451 2.73 -12.01 -0.23
C PHE A 451 2.29 -13.48 -0.21
N VAL A 452 3.22 -14.43 -0.14
CA VAL A 452 2.90 -15.85 0.12
C VAL A 452 2.44 -16.03 1.57
N ASP A 453 3.18 -15.47 2.52
CA ASP A 453 3.02 -15.72 3.95
C ASP A 453 1.85 -14.93 4.55
N VAL A 454 1.50 -13.75 4.03
CA VAL A 454 0.37 -12.97 4.53
C VAL A 454 -0.99 -13.52 4.07
N THR A 455 -1.01 -14.31 3.00
CA THR A 455 -2.25 -14.81 2.39
C THR A 455 -2.99 -15.74 3.34
N MET A 456 -4.27 -15.45 3.61
CA MET A 456 -5.14 -16.22 4.50
C MET A 456 -6.15 -17.04 3.71
N LEU A 457 -6.32 -18.31 4.08
CA LEU A 457 -7.26 -19.25 3.44
C LEU A 457 -7.06 -19.39 1.92
N ASP A 458 -5.86 -19.07 1.41
CA ASP A 458 -5.53 -19.06 -0.02
C ASP A 458 -6.45 -18.15 -0.87
N TYR A 459 -6.92 -17.05 -0.25
CA TYR A 459 -7.80 -16.08 -0.89
C TYR A 459 -7.66 -14.65 -0.34
N TYR A 460 -7.65 -14.50 0.98
CA TYR A 460 -7.76 -13.18 1.62
C TYR A 460 -6.39 -12.56 1.86
N LEU A 461 -6.28 -11.27 1.53
CA LEU A 461 -5.24 -10.38 2.02
C LEU A 461 -5.79 -9.67 3.27
N PRO A 462 -4.99 -9.36 4.31
CA PRO A 462 -5.50 -8.63 5.46
C PRO A 462 -5.96 -7.23 5.05
N SER A 463 -7.17 -6.88 5.47
CA SER A 463 -7.75 -5.55 5.28
C SER A 463 -7.12 -4.57 6.27
N ILE A 464 -5.94 -4.05 5.92
CA ILE A 464 -5.16 -3.10 6.72
C ILE A 464 -4.95 -1.85 5.88
N GLY A 465 -5.25 -0.69 6.44
CA GLY A 465 -5.23 0.57 5.71
C GLY A 465 -6.15 0.51 4.48
N ASP A 466 -5.73 1.13 3.37
CA ASP A 466 -6.51 1.13 2.12
C ASP A 466 -6.43 -0.23 1.39
N THR A 467 -6.95 -1.29 2.00
CA THR A 467 -7.01 -2.64 1.43
C THR A 467 -8.28 -3.35 1.85
N GLY A 468 -8.89 -4.08 0.92
CA GLY A 468 -10.10 -4.84 1.18
C GLY A 468 -11.36 -3.99 1.08
N GLY A 469 -12.40 -4.41 1.79
CA GLY A 469 -13.69 -3.73 1.87
C GLY A 469 -14.78 -4.69 2.34
N VAL A 470 -16.01 -4.20 2.44
CA VAL A 470 -17.15 -5.01 2.88
C VAL A 470 -18.04 -5.40 1.69
N PRO A 471 -17.79 -6.56 1.04
CA PRO A 471 -18.69 -7.06 0.01
C PRO A 471 -19.95 -7.69 0.61
N ALA A 472 -20.91 -8.05 -0.23
CA ALA A 472 -21.98 -8.96 0.17
C ALA A 472 -21.39 -10.27 0.69
N LEU A 473 -21.98 -10.80 1.78
CA LEU A 473 -21.51 -12.03 2.41
C LEU A 473 -21.54 -13.19 1.41
N ARG A 474 -20.42 -13.90 1.31
CA ARG A 474 -20.25 -15.05 0.41
C ARG A 474 -19.20 -16.02 0.93
N ARG A 475 -19.34 -17.29 0.54
CA ARG A 475 -18.26 -18.29 0.69
C ARG A 475 -17.38 -18.27 -0.55
N VAL A 476 -16.07 -18.16 -0.37
CA VAL A 476 -15.09 -18.26 -1.46
C VAL A 476 -14.25 -19.53 -1.33
N ALA A 477 -13.98 -20.17 -2.47
CA ALA A 477 -13.02 -21.26 -2.55
C ALA A 477 -11.59 -20.70 -2.60
N PRO A 478 -10.56 -21.49 -2.24
CA PRO A 478 -9.17 -21.19 -2.54
C PRO A 478 -8.95 -20.79 -3.99
N GLN A 479 -8.17 -19.75 -4.22
CA GLN A 479 -7.84 -19.32 -5.58
C GLN A 479 -6.33 -19.13 -5.78
N TRP A 480 -5.59 -18.71 -4.75
CA TRP A 480 -4.20 -18.32 -4.92
C TRP A 480 -3.32 -18.70 -3.74
N TYR A 481 -2.11 -19.17 -4.03
CA TYR A 481 -1.05 -19.38 -3.04
C TYR A 481 -0.36 -18.07 -2.62
N SER A 482 -0.52 -17.01 -3.39
CA SER A 482 0.03 -15.67 -3.19
C SER A 482 -0.91 -14.67 -3.87
N MET A 483 -1.02 -13.46 -3.32
CA MET A 483 -1.77 -12.38 -3.97
C MET A 483 -1.01 -11.76 -5.17
N LEU A 484 0.15 -12.32 -5.52
CA LEU A 484 0.91 -12.02 -6.71
C LEU A 484 0.70 -13.10 -7.78
N THR A 485 0.77 -12.69 -9.05
CA THR A 485 0.56 -13.60 -10.19
C THR A 485 1.83 -13.66 -11.04
N THR A 486 1.88 -12.94 -12.17
CA THR A 486 3.03 -12.89 -13.08
C THR A 486 4.31 -12.45 -12.38
N GLN A 487 4.22 -11.65 -11.32
CA GLN A 487 5.37 -11.25 -10.49
C GLN A 487 6.08 -12.46 -9.85
N ASN A 488 5.35 -13.53 -9.50
CA ASN A 488 5.97 -14.77 -8.98
C ASN A 488 6.69 -15.57 -10.07
N LEU A 489 6.33 -15.41 -11.36
CA LEU A 489 7.11 -15.99 -12.46
C LEU A 489 8.48 -15.30 -12.57
N PHE A 490 8.53 -13.98 -12.41
CA PHE A 490 9.79 -13.25 -12.31
C PHE A 490 10.60 -13.72 -11.09
N ALA A 491 9.97 -13.76 -9.92
CA ALA A 491 10.64 -14.15 -8.68
C ALA A 491 11.21 -15.58 -8.74
N PHE A 492 10.45 -16.53 -9.29
CA PHE A 492 10.94 -17.89 -9.49
C PHE A 492 12.14 -17.93 -10.45
N ARG A 493 12.09 -17.23 -11.60
CA ARG A 493 13.26 -17.12 -12.50
C ARG A 493 14.48 -16.53 -11.80
N ARG A 494 14.27 -15.54 -10.92
CA ARG A 494 15.35 -14.83 -10.23
C ARG A 494 16.01 -15.64 -9.13
N TYR A 495 15.24 -16.43 -8.38
CA TYR A 495 15.68 -17.06 -7.13
C TYR A 495 15.66 -18.59 -7.14
N ASN A 496 14.98 -19.23 -8.10
CA ASN A 496 14.84 -20.69 -8.21
C ASN A 496 14.33 -21.35 -6.91
N ASP A 497 13.37 -20.71 -6.24
CA ASP A 497 12.77 -21.18 -4.98
C ASP A 497 11.48 -21.96 -5.26
N ALA A 498 11.39 -23.20 -4.77
CA ALA A 498 10.24 -24.07 -4.98
C ALA A 498 8.93 -23.53 -4.39
N ARG A 499 8.99 -22.74 -3.30
CA ARG A 499 7.80 -22.05 -2.75
C ARG A 499 7.31 -20.98 -3.71
N LEU A 500 8.22 -20.25 -4.36
CA LEU A 500 7.86 -19.25 -5.38
C LEU A 500 7.35 -19.93 -6.66
N ALA A 501 7.83 -21.12 -7.00
CA ALA A 501 7.25 -21.93 -8.08
C ALA A 501 5.79 -22.28 -7.79
N ARG A 502 5.47 -22.71 -6.55
CA ARG A 502 4.09 -22.95 -6.11
C ARG A 502 3.26 -21.67 -6.12
N ALA A 503 3.82 -20.56 -5.64
CA ALA A 503 3.19 -19.26 -5.63
C ALA A 503 2.89 -18.70 -7.04
N ALA A 504 3.61 -19.19 -8.06
CA ALA A 504 3.38 -18.86 -9.47
C ALA A 504 2.30 -19.72 -10.14
N THR A 505 1.50 -20.47 -9.38
CA THR A 505 0.41 -21.33 -9.90
C THR A 505 -0.94 -21.00 -9.28
N GLY A 506 -2.01 -21.30 -10.01
CA GLY A 506 -3.35 -21.41 -9.43
C GLY A 506 -3.50 -22.69 -8.60
N MET A 507 -4.62 -22.81 -7.87
CA MET A 507 -4.91 -24.01 -7.05
C MET A 507 -5.00 -25.32 -7.87
N ASP A 508 -5.21 -25.24 -9.19
CA ASP A 508 -5.19 -26.39 -10.10
C ASP A 508 -3.77 -26.83 -10.49
N GLY A 509 -2.74 -26.16 -9.94
CA GLY A 509 -1.33 -26.43 -10.20
C GLY A 509 -0.83 -25.89 -11.55
N LYS A 510 -1.65 -25.18 -12.31
CA LYS A 510 -1.20 -24.57 -13.57
C LYS A 510 -0.48 -23.26 -13.29
N PRO A 511 0.70 -23.04 -13.90
CA PRO A 511 1.39 -21.76 -13.80
C PRO A 511 0.55 -20.63 -14.41
N PHE A 512 0.66 -19.43 -13.82
CA PHE A 512 0.00 -18.23 -14.31
C PHE A 512 0.52 -17.81 -15.69
N GLU A 513 -0.27 -16.99 -16.39
CA GLU A 513 0.10 -16.46 -17.70
C GLU A 513 1.38 -15.62 -17.63
N GLY A 514 2.25 -15.81 -18.64
CA GLY A 514 3.50 -15.07 -18.78
C GLY A 514 3.32 -13.72 -19.48
N GLU A 515 4.44 -13.01 -19.66
CA GLU A 515 4.49 -11.82 -20.50
C GLU A 515 4.91 -12.19 -21.91
N LEU A 516 4.24 -11.62 -22.92
CA LEU A 516 4.38 -12.06 -24.30
C LEU A 516 5.83 -11.99 -24.82
N PHE A 517 6.56 -10.93 -24.48
CA PHE A 517 7.93 -10.67 -24.93
C PHE A 517 9.03 -11.17 -23.97
N GLU A 518 8.67 -11.98 -22.98
CA GLU A 518 9.58 -12.50 -21.97
C GLU A 518 9.68 -14.05 -22.02
N PRO A 519 10.82 -14.64 -21.64
CA PRO A 519 10.95 -16.08 -21.49
C PRO A 519 9.99 -16.65 -20.43
N TYR A 520 9.26 -17.72 -20.75
CA TYR A 520 8.28 -18.33 -19.86
C TYR A 520 8.81 -19.64 -19.21
N PRO A 521 9.02 -19.69 -17.88
CA PRO A 521 9.79 -20.74 -17.19
C PRO A 521 8.95 -21.99 -16.82
N VAL A 522 8.01 -22.41 -17.66
CA VAL A 522 7.01 -23.43 -17.30
C VAL A 522 7.62 -24.79 -16.93
N ASP A 523 8.65 -25.24 -17.66
CA ASP A 523 9.24 -26.57 -17.44
C ASP A 523 9.96 -26.63 -16.09
N ASP A 524 10.66 -25.56 -15.72
CA ASP A 524 11.35 -25.42 -14.45
C ASP A 524 10.36 -25.31 -13.28
N ILE A 525 9.24 -24.60 -13.47
CA ILE A 525 8.16 -24.55 -12.48
C ILE A 525 7.62 -25.97 -12.25
N VAL A 526 7.25 -26.68 -13.32
CA VAL A 526 6.72 -28.05 -13.21
C VAL A 526 7.69 -28.97 -12.48
N ALA A 527 8.99 -28.85 -12.72
CA ALA A 527 10.01 -29.61 -12.01
C ALA A 527 10.08 -29.24 -10.52
N ALA A 528 10.09 -27.95 -10.18
CA ALA A 528 10.14 -27.47 -8.80
C ALA A 528 8.89 -27.88 -7.99
N LEU A 529 7.71 -27.95 -8.62
CA LEU A 529 6.47 -28.39 -7.96
C LEU A 529 6.47 -29.87 -7.55
N GLN A 530 7.42 -30.68 -8.04
CA GLN A 530 7.57 -32.08 -7.63
C GLN A 530 8.37 -32.25 -6.33
N THR A 531 8.98 -31.19 -5.82
CA THR A 531 9.81 -31.26 -4.62
C THR A 531 8.98 -30.91 -3.36
N PRO A 532 9.28 -31.52 -2.19
CA PRO A 532 8.60 -31.21 -0.93
C PRO A 532 8.72 -29.73 -0.53
N GLU A 533 9.79 -29.06 -0.93
CA GLU A 533 10.06 -27.64 -0.63
C GLU A 533 9.04 -26.70 -1.30
N SER A 534 8.27 -27.18 -2.30
CA SER A 534 7.18 -26.40 -2.90
C SER A 534 5.94 -26.29 -2.02
N HIS A 535 5.89 -27.02 -0.89
CA HIS A 535 4.79 -26.96 0.06
C HIS A 535 4.73 -25.59 0.77
N ILE A 536 3.54 -25.00 0.84
CA ILE A 536 3.30 -23.76 1.55
C ILE A 536 2.45 -24.05 2.79
N ASP A 537 3.03 -23.78 3.97
CA ASP A 537 2.35 -23.94 5.24
C ASP A 537 1.39 -22.77 5.53
N ARG A 538 0.20 -23.07 6.04
CA ARG A 538 -0.86 -22.13 6.40
C ARG A 538 -1.21 -22.11 7.87
N GLY A 539 -0.41 -22.76 8.71
CA GLY A 539 -0.52 -22.65 10.16
C GLY A 539 -0.32 -21.23 10.67
N SER A 540 -0.45 -21.08 11.98
CA SER A 540 -0.20 -19.82 12.68
C SER A 540 1.20 -19.27 12.34
N ARG A 541 1.25 -18.00 11.93
CA ARG A 541 2.46 -17.32 11.45
C ARG A 541 2.47 -15.85 11.84
N LEU A 542 3.68 -15.29 11.85
CA LEU A 542 3.94 -13.96 12.36
C LEU A 542 4.75 -13.16 11.34
N LEU A 543 4.24 -12.00 10.98
CA LEU A 543 4.89 -11.00 10.13
C LEU A 543 5.11 -9.76 11.00
N ASP A 544 5.97 -9.92 12.00
CA ASP A 544 6.16 -8.93 13.07
C ASP A 544 6.93 -7.68 12.61
N GLY A 545 7.71 -7.76 11.53
CA GLY A 545 8.32 -6.58 10.92
C GLY A 545 7.28 -5.64 10.33
N TYR A 546 6.28 -6.20 9.63
CA TYR A 546 5.13 -5.45 9.10
C TYR A 546 4.09 -5.13 10.18
N GLY A 547 4.00 -5.98 11.20
CA GLY A 547 3.13 -5.83 12.36
C GLY A 547 1.79 -6.57 12.21
N VAL A 548 1.82 -7.83 11.78
CA VAL A 548 0.62 -8.67 11.63
C VAL A 548 0.87 -10.05 12.20
N GLY A 549 -0.07 -10.51 13.03
CA GLY A 549 -0.10 -11.88 13.52
C GLY A 549 -1.31 -12.63 13.01
N ILE A 550 -1.09 -13.85 12.52
CA ILE A 550 -2.15 -14.71 11.98
C ILE A 550 -2.18 -15.99 12.80
N LEU A 551 -3.27 -16.22 13.53
CA LEU A 551 -3.56 -17.49 14.19
C LEU A 551 -4.39 -18.33 13.23
N ALA A 552 -3.90 -19.48 12.77
CA ALA A 552 -4.56 -20.27 11.75
C ALA A 552 -4.47 -21.77 12.00
N SER A 553 -5.55 -22.47 11.64
CA SER A 553 -5.69 -23.91 11.80
C SER A 553 -6.73 -24.49 10.82
N GLY A 554 -6.90 -25.81 10.86
CA GLY A 554 -7.82 -26.54 10.00
C GLY A 554 -7.27 -26.83 8.61
N ALA A 555 -7.89 -27.80 7.93
CA ALA A 555 -7.58 -28.20 6.57
C ALA A 555 -8.82 -28.06 5.67
N ASP A 556 -8.60 -28.05 4.35
CA ASP A 556 -9.65 -28.08 3.34
C ASP A 556 -10.77 -27.04 3.57
N GLN A 557 -12.01 -27.50 3.70
CA GLN A 557 -13.18 -26.65 3.91
C GLN A 557 -13.27 -26.07 5.32
N GLN A 558 -12.46 -26.57 6.26
CA GLN A 558 -12.45 -26.16 7.67
C GLN A 558 -11.33 -25.18 8.02
N ARG A 559 -10.62 -24.63 7.02
CA ARG A 559 -9.56 -23.64 7.28
C ARG A 559 -10.14 -22.40 7.98
N ARG A 560 -9.40 -21.90 8.96
CA ARG A 560 -9.77 -20.73 9.77
C ARG A 560 -8.56 -19.88 10.09
N ALA A 561 -8.76 -18.57 10.26
CA ALA A 561 -7.73 -17.63 10.64
C ALA A 561 -8.30 -16.46 11.45
N ALA A 562 -7.63 -16.08 12.53
CA ALA A 562 -7.79 -14.79 13.20
C ALA A 562 -6.54 -13.93 12.95
N MET A 563 -6.74 -12.68 12.56
CA MET A 563 -5.66 -11.74 12.20
C MET A 563 -5.66 -10.54 13.15
N LEU A 564 -4.52 -10.26 13.77
CA LEU A 564 -4.32 -9.08 14.60
C LEU A 564 -3.40 -8.09 13.89
N ASN A 565 -3.92 -6.89 13.61
CA ASN A 565 -3.18 -5.78 12.99
C ASN A 565 -2.53 -4.89 14.06
N TYR A 566 -1.21 -4.95 14.18
CA TYR A 566 -0.42 -4.02 14.98
C TYR A 566 0.61 -3.29 14.11
N SER A 567 0.29 -3.07 12.84
CA SER A 567 1.18 -2.45 11.88
C SER A 567 1.44 -0.98 12.17
N SER A 568 2.56 -0.48 11.69
CA SER A 568 2.93 0.94 11.74
C SER A 568 3.24 1.46 10.34
N LEU A 569 2.21 1.49 9.50
CA LEU A 569 2.31 1.96 8.12
C LEU A 569 2.54 3.48 8.05
N LEU A 570 3.20 3.91 6.99
CA LEU A 570 3.43 5.32 6.66
C LEU A 570 2.45 5.84 5.63
N GLY A 571 2.33 5.13 4.50
CA GLY A 571 1.43 5.49 3.40
C GLY A 571 0.14 4.67 3.43
N HIS A 572 -0.96 5.25 2.93
CA HIS A 572 -2.25 4.56 2.77
C HIS A 572 -2.77 3.85 4.03
N ARG A 573 -2.42 4.41 5.19
CA ARG A 573 -2.82 3.94 6.52
C ARG A 573 -4.21 4.46 6.93
N GLN A 574 -4.86 3.72 7.81
CA GLN A 574 -6.10 4.09 8.49
C GLN A 574 -5.89 4.08 10.02
N CYS A 575 -6.86 4.52 10.82
CA CYS A 575 -6.76 4.48 12.30
C CYS A 575 -7.21 3.13 12.86
N ASP A 576 -6.75 2.04 12.25
CA ASP A 576 -7.17 0.65 12.46
C ASP A 576 -6.25 -0.13 13.43
N ASN A 577 -5.56 0.59 14.33
CA ASN A 577 -4.60 0.03 15.26
C ASN A 577 -5.21 -1.05 16.17
N LEU A 578 -4.57 -2.22 16.25
CA LEU A 578 -5.05 -3.41 16.98
C LEU A 578 -6.42 -3.94 16.52
N SER A 579 -6.84 -3.65 15.28
CA SER A 579 -8.04 -4.26 14.68
C SER A 579 -7.91 -5.77 14.52
N LEU A 580 -9.05 -6.47 14.63
CA LEU A 580 -9.16 -7.93 14.53
C LEU A 580 -9.94 -8.33 13.29
N GLY A 581 -9.38 -9.23 12.48
CA GLY A 581 -10.06 -9.96 11.42
C GLY A 581 -10.33 -11.42 11.80
N LEU A 582 -11.41 -12.01 11.29
CA LEU A 582 -11.77 -13.41 11.52
C LEU A 582 -12.34 -14.03 10.24
N PHE A 583 -11.69 -15.10 9.77
CA PHE A 583 -12.02 -15.82 8.54
C PHE A 583 -12.23 -17.28 8.86
N ALA A 584 -13.29 -17.89 8.34
CA ALA A 584 -13.56 -19.31 8.57
C ALA A 584 -14.32 -19.92 7.41
N ARG A 585 -13.86 -21.11 6.97
CA ARG A 585 -14.54 -21.90 5.93
C ARG A 585 -14.79 -21.12 4.64
N GLY A 586 -13.87 -20.22 4.28
CA GLY A 586 -13.98 -19.36 3.10
C GLY A 586 -14.88 -18.13 3.28
N VAL A 587 -15.30 -17.80 4.49
CA VAL A 587 -16.13 -16.63 4.80
C VAL A 587 -15.32 -15.62 5.61
N ASP A 588 -15.42 -14.33 5.26
CA ASP A 588 -14.94 -13.21 6.07
C ASP A 588 -16.03 -12.76 7.05
N TRP A 589 -15.80 -13.00 8.34
CA TRP A 589 -16.78 -12.74 9.41
C TRP A 589 -16.58 -11.39 10.09
N LEU A 590 -15.39 -10.81 9.99
CA LEU A 590 -15.08 -9.47 10.47
C LEU A 590 -14.44 -8.66 9.33
N PRO A 591 -15.16 -8.44 8.21
CA PRO A 591 -14.63 -7.66 7.11
C PRO A 591 -14.42 -6.22 7.57
N ASP A 592 -13.31 -5.59 7.20
CA ASP A 592 -13.06 -4.17 7.45
C ASP A 592 -13.58 -3.29 6.29
N LEU A 593 -13.81 -2.00 6.54
CA LEU A 593 -14.23 -1.02 5.53
C LEU A 593 -13.24 -0.93 4.36
N GLY A 594 -11.95 -1.12 4.63
CA GLY A 594 -10.90 -1.25 3.63
C GLY A 594 -10.73 0.00 2.77
N TYR A 595 -10.57 -0.17 1.44
CA TYR A 595 -10.30 0.97 0.56
C TYR A 595 -11.47 1.99 0.57
N PRO A 596 -11.20 3.30 0.76
CA PRO A 596 -12.26 4.30 0.83
C PRO A 596 -13.13 4.33 -0.42
N VAL A 597 -14.45 4.30 -0.23
CA VAL A 597 -15.41 4.37 -1.36
C VAL A 597 -15.32 5.69 -2.10
N SER A 598 -14.95 6.74 -1.36
CA SER A 598 -14.65 8.08 -1.83
C SER A 598 -13.53 8.66 -0.96
N TRP A 599 -12.75 9.58 -1.51
CA TRP A 599 -11.74 10.32 -0.74
C TRP A 599 -12.36 11.45 0.11
N ASP A 600 -13.65 11.75 -0.03
CA ASP A 600 -14.34 12.90 0.60
C ASP A 600 -14.58 12.71 2.08
N TYR A 601 -14.89 11.47 2.48
CA TYR A 601 -15.27 11.10 3.84
C TYR A 601 -14.30 10.12 4.46
N ARG A 602 -13.12 9.96 3.85
CA ARG A 602 -12.10 9.02 4.30
C ARG A 602 -11.81 9.19 5.79
N TRP A 603 -11.56 10.42 6.25
CA TRP A 603 -11.17 10.65 7.65
C TRP A 603 -12.35 10.64 8.62
N GLN A 604 -13.52 11.05 8.16
CA GLN A 604 -14.75 11.07 8.93
C GLN A 604 -15.32 9.66 9.16
N TRP A 605 -15.10 8.75 8.21
CA TRP A 605 -15.69 7.41 8.19
C TRP A 605 -14.65 6.30 7.99
N ASP A 606 -14.15 6.10 6.77
CA ASP A 606 -13.41 4.89 6.38
C ASP A 606 -12.12 4.67 7.19
N SER A 607 -11.43 5.74 7.56
CA SER A 607 -10.19 5.72 8.35
C SER A 607 -10.40 6.06 9.83
N ASN A 608 -11.65 6.20 10.29
CA ASN A 608 -11.94 6.60 11.67
C ASN A 608 -11.78 5.39 12.61
N SER A 609 -11.10 5.54 13.74
CA SER A 609 -10.82 4.41 14.65
C SER A 609 -12.06 3.68 15.17
N MET A 610 -13.20 4.38 15.32
CA MET A 610 -14.46 3.78 15.76
C MET A 610 -15.17 2.97 14.67
N ALA A 611 -14.74 3.12 13.41
CA ALA A 611 -15.29 2.36 12.29
C ALA A 611 -14.72 0.94 12.18
N HIS A 612 -13.61 0.67 12.87
CA HIS A 612 -12.88 -0.60 12.85
C HIS A 612 -13.14 -1.43 14.11
N ASN A 613 -12.88 -2.74 14.04
CA ASN A 613 -13.01 -3.66 15.18
C ASN A 613 -11.87 -3.49 16.22
N THR A 614 -11.77 -2.31 16.84
CA THR A 614 -10.75 -1.93 17.84
C THR A 614 -11.31 -1.01 18.95
N VAL A 615 -10.45 -0.47 19.81
CA VAL A 615 -10.82 0.42 20.93
C VAL A 615 -10.36 1.86 20.70
N THR A 616 -11.23 2.83 20.96
CA THR A 616 -10.92 4.27 20.93
C THR A 616 -10.93 4.87 22.33
N VAL A 617 -10.07 5.87 22.59
CA VAL A 617 -10.00 6.62 23.87
C VAL A 617 -10.55 8.03 23.67
N ASP A 618 -11.55 8.41 24.45
CA ASP A 618 -12.27 9.69 24.39
C ASP A 618 -12.73 10.07 22.97
N GLU A 619 -13.11 9.08 22.16
CA GLU A 619 -13.48 9.28 20.74
C GLU A 619 -12.40 10.07 19.95
N THR A 620 -11.12 9.98 20.38
CA THR A 620 -10.00 10.72 19.79
C THR A 620 -9.36 9.91 18.68
N GLN A 621 -9.07 10.55 17.53
CA GLN A 621 -8.41 9.86 16.44
C GLN A 621 -6.92 9.61 16.74
N PRO A 622 -6.43 8.36 16.59
CA PRO A 622 -5.02 8.04 16.65
C PRO A 622 -4.15 8.86 15.69
N ARG A 623 -2.87 9.03 16.03
CA ARG A 623 -1.88 9.52 15.07
C ARG A 623 -1.37 8.35 14.21
N GLN A 624 -1.12 8.62 12.93
CA GLN A 624 -0.36 7.73 12.06
C GLN A 624 1.12 7.80 12.44
N ASP A 625 1.53 6.97 13.40
CA ASP A 625 2.89 6.94 13.98
C ASP A 625 3.37 5.49 14.21
N PHE A 626 4.67 5.31 14.46
CA PHE A 626 5.23 4.02 14.89
C PHE A 626 4.80 3.72 16.32
N GLY A 627 4.64 2.44 16.65
CA GLY A 627 4.30 2.06 18.02
C GLY A 627 3.84 0.61 18.20
N GLY A 628 3.65 -0.12 17.09
CA GLY A 628 3.23 -1.52 17.11
C GLY A 628 4.32 -2.47 17.59
N MET A 629 3.96 -3.42 18.46
CA MET A 629 4.88 -4.40 19.02
C MET A 629 4.21 -5.74 19.30
N GLY A 630 4.74 -6.83 18.75
CA GLY A 630 4.42 -8.17 19.21
C GLY A 630 5.00 -8.46 20.60
N ARG A 631 4.21 -9.08 21.47
CA ARG A 631 4.58 -9.39 22.86
C ARG A 631 4.66 -10.88 23.16
N LEU A 632 3.75 -11.65 22.60
CA LEU A 632 3.69 -13.10 22.75
C LEU A 632 3.14 -13.71 21.46
N PHE A 633 3.71 -14.81 20.99
CA PHE A 633 3.16 -15.62 19.92
C PHE A 633 3.45 -17.10 20.18
N ALA A 634 2.43 -17.95 20.12
CA ALA A 634 2.59 -19.39 20.29
C ALA A 634 1.46 -20.16 19.60
N SER A 635 1.76 -21.37 19.15
CA SER A 635 0.78 -22.31 18.61
C SER A 635 1.17 -23.71 19.07
N VAL A 636 0.38 -24.29 19.97
CA VAL A 636 0.66 -25.59 20.58
C VAL A 636 -0.65 -26.32 20.90
N ASP A 637 -0.75 -27.58 20.48
CA ASP A 637 -1.86 -28.49 20.79
C ASP A 637 -3.28 -27.93 20.60
N GLY A 638 -3.47 -27.14 19.54
CA GLY A 638 -4.75 -26.53 19.17
C GLY A 638 -5.10 -25.25 19.95
N VAL A 639 -4.11 -24.65 20.62
CA VAL A 639 -4.22 -23.33 21.24
C VAL A 639 -3.21 -22.42 20.57
N HIS A 640 -3.72 -21.37 19.94
CA HIS A 640 -2.94 -20.38 19.20
C HIS A 640 -3.12 -19.03 19.90
N VAL A 641 -2.03 -18.34 20.18
CA VAL A 641 -2.02 -17.11 20.98
C VAL A 641 -1.20 -16.05 20.27
N ILE A 642 -1.73 -14.83 20.25
CA ILE A 642 -0.94 -13.61 20.03
C ILE A 642 -1.31 -12.55 21.06
N SER A 643 -0.30 -11.87 21.64
CA SER A 643 -0.48 -10.57 22.29
C SER A 643 0.34 -9.52 21.55
N ALA A 644 -0.26 -8.37 21.27
CA ALA A 644 0.43 -7.23 20.68
C ALA A 644 -0.06 -5.91 21.28
N SER A 645 0.83 -4.93 21.38
CA SER A 645 0.53 -3.58 21.87
C SER A 645 0.77 -2.53 20.78
N HIS A 646 0.17 -1.36 20.92
CA HIS A 646 0.47 -0.19 20.11
C HIS A 646 0.56 1.08 20.97
N ASP A 647 1.29 2.11 20.54
CA ASP A 647 1.18 3.48 21.07
C ASP A 647 0.45 4.41 20.08
N PRO A 648 -0.89 4.38 20.03
CA PRO A 648 -1.66 5.21 19.08
C PRO A 648 -1.84 6.68 19.51
N TYR A 649 -1.55 7.00 20.79
CA TYR A 649 -1.80 8.33 21.37
C TYR A 649 -0.54 8.93 22.05
N PRO A 650 0.60 9.06 21.35
CA PRO A 650 1.82 9.61 21.94
C PRO A 650 1.61 11.06 22.39
N VAL A 651 1.97 11.36 23.65
CA VAL A 651 1.63 12.61 24.37
C VAL A 651 2.12 13.86 23.66
N GLU A 652 3.27 13.79 22.99
CA GLU A 652 3.84 14.94 22.27
C GLU A 652 3.13 15.25 20.94
N ARG A 653 2.26 14.36 20.45
CA ARG A 653 1.70 14.41 19.08
C ARG A 653 0.20 14.33 19.00
N VAL A 654 -0.46 13.70 19.96
CA VAL A 654 -1.92 13.67 20.05
C VAL A 654 -2.38 14.56 21.19
N GLN A 655 -3.25 15.51 20.87
CA GLN A 655 -3.87 16.34 21.90
C GLN A 655 -4.91 15.50 22.65
N PRO A 656 -4.86 15.46 23.99
CA PRO A 656 -5.90 14.80 24.76
C PRO A 656 -7.25 15.48 24.54
N ALA A 657 -8.34 14.75 24.73
CA ALA A 657 -9.69 15.28 24.56
C ALA A 657 -9.98 16.49 25.47
N ARG A 658 -9.40 16.50 26.67
CA ARG A 658 -9.42 17.65 27.59
C ARG A 658 -8.06 17.90 28.24
N GLU A 659 -7.88 19.13 28.71
CA GLU A 659 -6.71 19.47 29.54
C GLU A 659 -6.67 18.61 30.81
N GLY A 660 -5.48 18.08 31.12
CA GLY A 660 -5.23 17.25 32.29
C GLY A 660 -5.77 15.81 32.20
N ALA A 661 -6.27 15.36 31.05
CA ALA A 661 -6.59 13.95 30.86
C ALA A 661 -5.31 13.10 31.01
N LYS A 662 -5.45 11.91 31.62
CA LYS A 662 -4.33 10.98 31.77
C LYS A 662 -3.90 10.47 30.39
N PRO A 663 -2.61 10.46 30.07
CA PRO A 663 -2.08 9.82 28.86
C PRO A 663 -2.44 8.33 28.79
N THR A 664 -2.75 7.85 27.58
CA THR A 664 -2.82 6.41 27.31
C THR A 664 -1.41 5.83 27.30
N GLN A 665 -1.16 4.88 28.20
CA GLN A 665 0.10 4.16 28.35
C GLN A 665 -0.09 2.65 28.24
N LEU A 666 -1.32 2.15 28.30
CA LEU A 666 -1.73 0.78 28.06
C LEU A 666 -2.68 0.75 26.85
N TYR A 667 -2.32 -0.02 25.84
CA TYR A 667 -3.14 -0.30 24.66
C TYR A 667 -2.63 -1.63 24.07
N GLU A 668 -3.16 -2.74 24.58
CA GLU A 668 -2.69 -4.09 24.29
C GLU A 668 -3.86 -5.05 24.07
N ARG A 669 -3.73 -5.92 23.06
CA ARG A 669 -4.73 -6.90 22.67
C ARG A 669 -4.14 -8.30 22.65
N LEU A 670 -4.76 -9.20 23.41
CA LEU A 670 -4.48 -10.63 23.46
C LEU A 670 -5.60 -11.38 22.74
N VAL A 671 -5.24 -12.22 21.77
CA VAL A 671 -6.15 -13.05 21.00
C VAL A 671 -5.75 -14.52 21.16
N VAL A 672 -6.74 -15.36 21.46
CA VAL A 672 -6.57 -16.82 21.63
C VAL A 672 -7.53 -17.55 20.69
N LEU A 673 -7.01 -18.29 19.72
CA LEU A 673 -7.81 -19.20 18.88
C LEU A 673 -7.70 -20.61 19.46
N VAL A 674 -8.85 -21.20 19.80
CA VAL A 674 -8.94 -22.52 20.42
C VAL A 674 -9.62 -23.48 19.45
N ASP A 675 -8.86 -24.45 18.96
CA ASP A 675 -9.41 -25.60 18.24
C ASP A 675 -10.12 -26.49 19.25
N VAL A 676 -11.43 -26.72 19.03
CA VAL A 676 -12.21 -27.69 19.80
C VAL A 676 -11.93 -29.09 19.27
N ASP A 677 -11.94 -29.22 17.94
CA ASP A 677 -11.58 -30.39 17.16
C ASP A 677 -11.18 -29.97 15.73
N GLU A 678 -11.19 -30.91 14.77
CA GLU A 678 -10.83 -30.66 13.38
C GLU A 678 -11.79 -29.71 12.65
N ASP A 679 -13.04 -29.55 13.12
CA ASP A 679 -14.09 -28.77 12.45
C ASP A 679 -14.47 -27.51 13.25
N GLN A 680 -14.49 -27.64 14.58
CA GLN A 680 -15.02 -26.63 15.50
C GLN A 680 -13.91 -25.84 16.19
N PHE A 681 -14.18 -24.56 16.43
CA PHE A 681 -13.26 -23.65 17.10
C PHE A 681 -14.01 -22.44 17.68
N TYR A 682 -13.33 -21.67 18.51
CA TYR A 682 -13.76 -20.33 18.89
C TYR A 682 -12.52 -19.45 19.14
N THR A 683 -12.73 -18.14 19.22
CA THR A 683 -11.69 -17.16 19.52
C THR A 683 -12.04 -16.38 20.77
N VAL A 684 -11.05 -16.13 21.64
CA VAL A 684 -11.18 -15.24 22.80
C VAL A 684 -10.34 -14.01 22.56
N ASP A 685 -10.94 -12.85 22.79
CA ASP A 685 -10.35 -11.53 22.59
C ASP A 685 -10.33 -10.77 23.91
N LEU A 686 -9.15 -10.31 24.34
CA LEU A 686 -8.96 -9.49 25.52
C LEU A 686 -8.20 -8.22 25.16
N PHE A 687 -8.86 -7.08 25.26
CA PHE A 687 -8.27 -5.76 25.05
C PHE A 687 -8.10 -5.05 26.38
N ALA A 688 -6.89 -4.56 26.68
CA ALA A 688 -6.59 -3.75 27.85
C ALA A 688 -6.17 -2.34 27.42
N VAL A 689 -6.79 -1.32 28.03
CA VAL A 689 -6.56 0.09 27.68
C VAL A 689 -6.64 0.99 28.92
N ASP A 690 -5.87 2.07 28.94
CA ASP A 690 -5.99 3.14 29.94
C ASP A 690 -5.91 4.56 29.33
N GLY A 691 -6.00 5.58 30.19
CA GLY A 691 -5.99 6.98 29.78
C GLY A 691 -7.40 7.52 29.52
N GLY A 692 -7.49 8.81 29.22
CA GLY A 692 -8.78 9.46 28.96
C GLY A 692 -9.82 9.29 30.08
N GLU A 693 -11.10 9.28 29.70
CA GLU A 693 -12.25 9.06 30.59
C GLU A 693 -13.31 8.13 29.98
N GLN A 694 -13.23 7.84 28.69
CA GLN A 694 -14.15 7.00 27.96
C GLN A 694 -13.38 6.07 27.03
N HIS A 695 -13.71 4.78 27.07
CA HIS A 695 -13.19 3.76 26.15
C HIS A 695 -14.35 3.14 25.39
N ASP A 696 -14.22 3.06 24.07
CA ASP A 696 -15.22 2.50 23.16
C ASP A 696 -14.60 1.37 22.35
N GLN A 697 -14.98 0.12 22.63
CA GLN A 697 -14.71 -1.00 21.73
C GLN A 697 -15.81 -1.08 20.69
N SER A 698 -15.44 -1.04 19.41
CA SER A 698 -16.38 -1.10 18.31
C SER A 698 -16.39 -2.51 17.70
N TRP A 699 -17.58 -2.99 17.34
CA TRP A 699 -17.78 -4.23 16.61
C TRP A 699 -18.71 -4.03 15.42
N HIS A 700 -18.32 -4.53 14.27
CA HIS A 700 -19.20 -4.79 13.14
C HIS A 700 -18.83 -6.12 12.48
N GLY A 701 -19.83 -6.76 11.90
CA GLY A 701 -19.69 -8.01 11.15
C GLY A 701 -19.85 -7.79 9.65
N PRO A 702 -20.27 -8.84 8.90
CA PRO A 702 -20.57 -8.70 7.48
C PRO A 702 -21.81 -7.82 7.25
N LEU A 703 -22.09 -7.48 5.98
CA LEU A 703 -23.31 -6.78 5.54
C LEU A 703 -24.57 -7.67 5.67
N VAL A 704 -24.86 -8.08 6.89
CA VAL A 704 -26.02 -8.84 7.33
C VAL A 704 -26.50 -8.21 8.63
N PRO A 705 -27.82 -8.04 8.84
CA PRO A 705 -28.32 -7.48 10.08
C PRO A 705 -27.89 -8.28 11.32
N VAL A 706 -27.52 -7.58 12.39
CA VAL A 706 -27.15 -8.22 13.66
C VAL A 706 -28.40 -8.51 14.50
N GLU A 707 -28.54 -9.76 14.94
CA GLU A 707 -29.53 -10.15 15.94
C GLU A 707 -29.03 -9.73 17.32
N SER A 708 -29.71 -8.74 17.93
CA SER A 708 -29.40 -8.26 19.28
C SER A 708 -30.03 -9.15 20.37
N PRO A 709 -29.35 -9.34 21.51
CA PRO A 709 -29.88 -10.09 22.65
C PRO A 709 -31.08 -9.36 23.30
N PRO A 710 -31.96 -10.08 24.00
CA PRO A 710 -33.11 -9.49 24.69
C PRO A 710 -32.68 -8.77 25.98
N LEU A 711 -32.11 -7.58 25.85
CA LEU A 711 -31.78 -6.67 26.95
C LEU A 711 -32.90 -5.63 27.15
N ASP A 712 -32.83 -4.91 28.27
CA ASP A 712 -33.67 -3.73 28.51
C ASP A 712 -33.16 -2.54 27.68
N TRP A 713 -33.47 -2.57 26.38
CA TRP A 713 -33.01 -1.58 25.42
C TRP A 713 -33.78 -0.26 25.54
N SER A 714 -33.04 0.82 25.74
CA SER A 714 -33.53 2.19 25.64
C SER A 714 -33.24 2.73 24.24
N ARG A 715 -34.29 3.04 23.47
CA ARG A 715 -34.17 3.61 22.12
C ARG A 715 -34.04 5.13 22.19
N GLN A 716 -33.09 5.66 21.44
CA GLN A 716 -33.04 7.09 21.11
C GLN A 716 -33.98 7.35 19.93
N GLU A 717 -34.96 8.24 20.10
CA GLU A 717 -36.02 8.49 19.10
C GLU A 717 -35.49 9.20 17.83
N THR A 718 -34.51 10.09 17.98
CA THR A 718 -33.97 10.92 16.89
C THR A 718 -32.46 11.09 16.99
N GLY A 719 -31.85 11.67 15.97
CA GLY A 719 -30.43 12.06 15.96
C GLY A 719 -29.46 10.89 15.84
N THR A 720 -28.24 11.09 16.32
CA THR A 720 -27.09 10.22 16.09
C THR A 720 -26.44 9.76 17.40
N LEU A 721 -25.35 8.98 17.34
CA LEU A 721 -24.57 8.63 18.52
C LEU A 721 -24.04 9.89 19.25
N ALA A 722 -23.71 10.95 18.49
CA ALA A 722 -23.29 12.24 19.03
C ALA A 722 -24.37 12.95 19.87
N GLY A 723 -25.64 12.62 19.68
CA GLY A 723 -26.74 13.13 20.50
C GLY A 723 -28.09 13.10 19.79
N ALA A 724 -29.17 13.14 20.59
CA ALA A 724 -30.54 13.06 20.07
C ALA A 724 -30.96 14.25 19.19
N GLU A 725 -30.26 15.38 19.34
CA GLU A 725 -30.50 16.63 18.59
C GLU A 725 -29.51 16.84 17.43
N VAL A 726 -28.55 15.93 17.26
CA VAL A 726 -27.54 16.02 16.19
C VAL A 726 -28.06 15.34 14.95
N GLU A 727 -28.27 16.10 13.87
CA GLU A 727 -28.64 15.55 12.56
C GLU A 727 -27.49 14.69 11.99
N GLN A 728 -27.83 13.64 11.25
CA GLN A 728 -26.83 12.79 10.60
C GLN A 728 -25.93 13.61 9.66
N PHE A 729 -24.62 13.43 9.77
CA PHE A 729 -23.57 14.15 9.02
C PHE A 729 -23.41 15.64 9.36
N ALA A 730 -24.14 16.17 10.34
CA ALA A 730 -23.95 17.54 10.78
C ALA A 730 -22.69 17.67 11.65
N THR A 731 -22.14 18.88 11.72
CA THR A 731 -21.11 19.23 12.70
C THR A 731 -21.74 19.35 14.10
N TRP A 732 -21.05 18.87 15.14
CA TRP A 732 -21.47 19.01 16.53
C TRP A 732 -20.31 19.37 17.45
N THR A 733 -20.64 19.71 18.70
CA THR A 733 -19.64 19.86 19.77
C THR A 733 -19.76 18.69 20.73
N ASP A 734 -18.67 17.96 20.93
CA ASP A 734 -18.66 16.82 21.84
C ASP A 734 -18.66 17.25 23.32
N ARG A 735 -18.77 16.27 24.23
CA ARG A 735 -18.79 16.52 25.69
C ARG A 735 -17.50 17.16 26.22
N TRP A 736 -16.41 17.14 25.46
CA TRP A 736 -15.12 17.74 25.83
C TRP A 736 -14.92 19.13 25.20
N GLY A 737 -15.89 19.62 24.42
CA GLY A 737 -15.86 20.95 23.81
C GLY A 737 -15.16 21.02 22.45
N ARG A 738 -14.91 19.88 21.79
CA ARG A 738 -14.32 19.82 20.45
C ARG A 738 -15.41 19.88 19.39
N GLU A 739 -15.20 20.68 18.35
CA GLU A 739 -16.04 20.68 17.14
C GLU A 739 -15.68 19.48 16.26
N ARG A 740 -16.69 18.73 15.80
CA ARG A 740 -16.52 17.44 15.11
C ARG A 740 -17.54 17.24 14.01
N ASP A 741 -17.18 16.43 13.02
CA ASP A 741 -17.99 16.07 11.84
C ASP A 741 -17.76 14.61 11.39
N ASP A 742 -17.45 13.71 12.33
CA ASP A 742 -16.97 12.35 12.08
C ASP A 742 -17.91 11.22 12.58
N PHE A 743 -17.38 10.02 12.79
CA PHE A 743 -18.12 8.76 13.03
C PHE A 743 -19.34 8.85 13.98
N PRO A 744 -19.28 9.50 15.16
CA PRO A 744 -20.46 9.60 16.04
C PRO A 744 -21.65 10.33 15.41
N GLY A 745 -21.41 11.28 14.49
CA GLY A 745 -22.47 11.96 13.72
C GLY A 745 -22.99 11.13 12.53
N PHE A 746 -22.36 10.00 12.22
CA PHE A 746 -22.71 9.17 11.07
C PHE A 746 -23.57 7.96 11.49
N LEU A 747 -23.55 7.59 12.78
CA LEU A 747 -24.29 6.47 13.34
C LEU A 747 -25.70 6.90 13.80
N THR A 748 -26.75 6.24 13.31
CA THR A 748 -28.17 6.48 13.64
C THR A 748 -28.83 5.23 14.22
N ASP A 749 -30.15 5.29 14.47
CA ASP A 749 -30.94 4.19 15.06
C ASP A 749 -30.41 3.70 16.41
N ILE A 750 -29.99 4.64 17.25
CA ILE A 750 -29.24 4.34 18.46
C ILE A 750 -30.13 3.66 19.52
N GLN A 751 -29.65 2.54 20.04
CA GLN A 751 -30.22 1.84 21.19
C GLN A 751 -29.13 1.61 22.24
N ARG A 752 -29.47 1.75 23.53
CA ARG A 752 -28.53 1.58 24.64
C ARG A 752 -29.08 0.59 25.65
N ALA A 753 -28.21 -0.23 26.23
CA ALA A 753 -28.54 -1.10 27.35
C ALA A 753 -27.35 -1.23 28.29
N THR A 754 -27.60 -1.76 29.49
CA THR A 754 -26.57 -2.12 30.45
C THR A 754 -26.40 -3.63 30.49
N LEU A 755 -25.17 -4.09 30.35
CA LEU A 755 -24.79 -5.49 30.36
C LEU A 755 -24.16 -5.87 31.69
N ALA A 756 -24.85 -6.69 32.48
CA ALA A 756 -24.38 -7.15 33.80
C ALA A 756 -23.82 -8.58 33.79
N GLU A 757 -24.14 -9.38 32.78
CA GLU A 757 -23.72 -10.77 32.61
C GLU A 757 -23.38 -11.04 31.14
N PRO A 758 -22.61 -12.10 30.80
CA PRO A 758 -22.25 -12.36 29.42
C PRO A 758 -23.47 -12.62 28.52
N VAL A 759 -23.58 -11.91 27.40
CA VAL A 759 -24.61 -12.13 26.36
C VAL A 759 -24.02 -12.01 24.97
N ALA A 760 -24.75 -12.46 23.96
CA ALA A 760 -24.24 -12.56 22.60
C ALA A 760 -25.06 -11.81 21.55
N TRP A 761 -24.35 -11.22 20.59
CA TRP A 761 -24.87 -10.69 19.32
C TRP A 761 -24.60 -11.71 18.22
N THR A 762 -25.55 -11.90 17.31
CA THR A 762 -25.45 -12.94 16.27
C THR A 762 -25.66 -12.36 14.87
N TRP A 763 -24.67 -12.54 14.00
CA TRP A 763 -24.81 -12.37 12.55
C TRP A 763 -25.12 -13.73 11.94
N ARG A 764 -26.40 -13.99 11.65
CA ARG A 764 -26.86 -15.24 11.04
C ARG A 764 -26.79 -15.11 9.53
N SER A 765 -26.04 -15.98 8.86
CA SER A 765 -26.02 -15.98 7.40
C SER A 765 -27.17 -16.79 6.80
N ASP A 766 -27.54 -16.44 5.56
CA ASP A 766 -28.44 -17.25 4.73
C ASP A 766 -27.67 -18.31 3.90
N LEU A 767 -26.41 -18.60 4.25
CA LEU A 767 -25.62 -19.62 3.56
C LEU A 767 -26.23 -21.01 3.81
N PRO A 768 -26.27 -21.91 2.80
CA PRO A 768 -26.94 -23.20 2.91
C PRO A 768 -26.45 -24.10 4.06
N GLU A 769 -25.18 -23.95 4.44
CA GLU A 769 -24.57 -24.74 5.50
C GLU A 769 -24.91 -24.23 6.91
N GLY A 770 -25.64 -23.10 7.01
CA GLY A 770 -26.11 -22.53 8.27
C GLY A 770 -25.02 -21.84 9.07
N ASP A 771 -24.06 -21.18 8.41
CA ASP A 771 -22.99 -20.48 9.12
C ASP A 771 -23.49 -19.21 9.82
N GLY A 772 -22.81 -18.83 10.89
CA GLY A 772 -23.03 -17.56 11.56
C GLY A 772 -21.82 -17.15 12.37
N LEU A 773 -21.78 -15.87 12.75
CA LEU A 773 -20.88 -15.33 13.75
C LEU A 773 -21.68 -14.98 14.99
N ARG A 774 -21.25 -15.47 16.14
CA ARG A 774 -21.73 -15.05 17.44
C ARG A 774 -20.60 -14.40 18.24
N ILE A 775 -20.83 -13.19 18.76
CA ILE A 775 -19.88 -12.49 19.63
C ILE A 775 -20.52 -12.35 21.01
N HIS A 776 -19.92 -13.00 22.01
CA HIS A 776 -20.27 -12.82 23.41
C HIS A 776 -19.45 -11.67 24.00
N LEU A 777 -20.11 -10.64 24.53
CA LEU A 777 -19.44 -9.59 25.32
C LEU A 777 -19.48 -9.96 26.80
N VAL A 778 -18.35 -9.84 27.49
CA VAL A 778 -18.19 -10.24 28.89
C VAL A 778 -17.89 -9.01 29.77
N PRO A 779 -18.77 -8.65 30.73
CA PRO A 779 -18.53 -7.54 31.63
C PRO A 779 -17.53 -7.92 32.73
N VAL A 780 -16.22 -7.70 32.48
CA VAL A 780 -15.14 -8.10 33.41
C VAL A 780 -15.01 -7.19 34.63
N ASP A 781 -15.29 -5.89 34.55
CA ASP A 781 -15.19 -4.97 35.69
C ASP A 781 -16.49 -4.21 35.91
N GLY A 782 -17.52 -4.96 36.32
CA GLY A 782 -18.86 -4.42 36.53
C GLY A 782 -19.62 -4.17 35.21
N PRO A 783 -20.82 -3.58 35.32
CA PRO A 783 -21.72 -3.44 34.18
C PRO A 783 -21.09 -2.65 33.03
N LEU A 784 -21.30 -3.13 31.81
CA LEU A 784 -20.82 -2.53 30.57
C LEU A 784 -21.97 -1.81 29.87
N GLU A 785 -21.78 -0.59 29.39
CA GLU A 785 -22.76 0.05 28.50
C GLU A 785 -22.59 -0.55 27.10
N VAL A 786 -23.70 -0.98 26.50
CA VAL A 786 -23.72 -1.47 25.12
C VAL A 786 -24.63 -0.60 24.28
N ILE A 787 -24.14 -0.22 23.11
CA ILE A 787 -24.80 0.70 22.18
C ILE A 787 -24.92 0.01 20.83
N ALA A 788 -26.13 -0.10 20.28
CA ALA A 788 -26.35 -0.57 18.92
C ALA A 788 -26.74 0.60 18.02
N GLY A 789 -26.29 0.58 16.76
CA GLY A 789 -26.62 1.61 15.79
C GLY A 789 -26.26 1.21 14.37
N ARG A 790 -26.59 2.07 13.40
CA ARG A 790 -26.38 1.84 11.97
C ARG A 790 -25.63 3.00 11.35
N GLY A 791 -24.61 2.72 10.53
CA GLY A 791 -23.75 3.77 9.99
C GLY A 791 -23.39 3.58 8.52
N ARG A 792 -23.18 4.71 7.84
CA ARG A 792 -22.66 4.79 6.48
C ARG A 792 -21.97 6.13 6.23
N SER A 793 -21.08 6.16 5.24
CA SER A 793 -20.60 7.42 4.64
C SER A 793 -21.67 8.01 3.69
N PRO A 794 -21.75 9.33 3.52
CA PRO A 794 -22.59 9.96 2.49
C PRO A 794 -22.24 9.56 1.05
N ALA A 795 -21.05 9.00 0.82
CA ALA A 795 -20.66 8.44 -0.47
C ALA A 795 -21.37 7.10 -0.79
N ARG A 796 -21.96 6.44 0.21
CA ARG A 796 -22.72 5.20 0.05
C ARG A 796 -24.22 5.50 -0.22
N PRO A 797 -24.92 4.64 -0.97
CA PRO A 797 -26.37 4.69 -1.13
C PRO A 797 -27.11 4.75 0.22
N GLN A 798 -28.32 5.34 0.22
CA GLN A 798 -29.09 5.54 1.46
C GLN A 798 -29.51 4.23 2.14
N ASP A 799 -29.72 3.18 1.36
CA ASP A 799 -30.10 1.84 1.81
C ASP A 799 -28.90 1.00 2.30
N TRP A 800 -27.67 1.39 1.96
CA TRP A 800 -26.46 0.73 2.45
C TRP A 800 -26.13 1.18 3.87
N HIS A 801 -25.90 0.24 4.78
CA HIS A 801 -25.44 0.52 6.15
C HIS A 801 -24.76 -0.70 6.76
N LEU A 802 -23.87 -0.46 7.71
CA LEU A 802 -23.37 -1.48 8.64
C LEU A 802 -24.07 -1.34 9.99
N ASP A 803 -24.38 -2.48 10.60
CA ASP A 803 -24.83 -2.55 11.98
C ASP A 803 -23.59 -2.59 12.90
N TYR A 804 -23.54 -1.68 13.86
CA TYR A 804 -22.48 -1.56 14.85
C TYR A 804 -22.99 -1.92 16.25
N VAL A 805 -22.11 -2.55 17.02
CA VAL A 805 -22.25 -2.80 18.46
C VAL A 805 -21.04 -2.17 19.15
N LEU A 806 -21.27 -1.15 19.97
CA LEU A 806 -20.24 -0.49 20.75
C LEU A 806 -20.33 -0.93 22.20
N ALA A 807 -19.20 -1.34 22.77
CA ALA A 807 -19.04 -1.58 24.20
C ALA A 807 -18.32 -0.38 24.81
N ARG A 808 -19.00 0.34 25.70
CA ARG A 808 -18.52 1.60 26.29
C ARG A 808 -18.24 1.44 27.77
N ARG A 809 -17.06 1.93 28.18
CA ARG A 809 -16.69 2.12 29.58
C ARG A 809 -16.39 3.59 29.83
N SER A 810 -16.99 4.14 30.89
CA SER A 810 -16.55 5.41 31.47
C SER A 810 -15.65 5.09 32.67
N VAL A 811 -14.44 5.64 32.69
CA VAL A 811 -13.44 5.39 33.72
C VAL A 811 -13.14 6.67 34.50
N ALA A 812 -12.91 6.54 35.80
CA ALA A 812 -12.46 7.66 36.62
C ALA A 812 -10.96 7.87 36.43
N ASP A 813 -10.52 9.12 36.28
CA ASP A 813 -9.11 9.51 36.25
C ASP A 813 -8.20 8.71 35.28
N GLY A 814 -8.78 8.17 34.19
CA GLY A 814 -8.08 7.35 33.20
C GLY A 814 -7.60 5.99 33.71
N GLU A 815 -8.30 5.42 34.69
CA GLU A 815 -8.08 4.04 35.15
C GLU A 815 -8.13 3.04 33.99
N ALA A 816 -7.35 1.96 34.13
CA ALA A 816 -7.33 0.90 33.14
C ALA A 816 -8.68 0.18 33.07
N SER A 817 -9.06 -0.26 31.88
CA SER A 817 -10.24 -1.06 31.66
C SER A 817 -9.96 -2.19 30.68
N VAL A 818 -10.71 -3.27 30.80
CA VAL A 818 -10.61 -4.42 29.90
C VAL A 818 -11.94 -4.69 29.18
N PHE A 819 -11.80 -5.12 27.92
CA PHE A 819 -12.88 -5.62 27.08
C PHE A 819 -12.59 -7.08 26.77
N LEU A 820 -13.50 -7.98 27.14
CA LEU A 820 -13.37 -9.42 26.91
C LEU A 820 -14.52 -9.89 26.04
N SER A 821 -14.18 -10.57 24.94
CA SER A 821 -15.15 -11.13 24.00
C SER A 821 -14.83 -12.57 23.64
N VAL A 822 -15.87 -13.36 23.33
CA VAL A 822 -15.73 -14.71 22.74
C VAL A 822 -16.44 -14.73 21.40
N LEU A 823 -15.69 -15.03 20.34
CA LEU A 823 -16.17 -15.07 18.97
C LEU A 823 -16.31 -16.53 18.53
N ASP A 824 -17.49 -16.88 18.04
CA ASP A 824 -17.86 -18.20 17.56
C ASP A 824 -18.36 -18.11 16.12
N ALA A 825 -17.47 -18.41 15.16
CA ALA A 825 -17.83 -18.52 13.75
C ALA A 825 -18.22 -19.99 13.47
N TYR A 826 -19.50 -20.31 13.68
CA TYR A 826 -20.03 -21.67 13.65
C TYR A 826 -20.63 -22.04 12.29
N GLN A 827 -20.90 -23.34 12.10
CA GLN A 827 -21.68 -23.89 10.98
C GLN A 827 -22.75 -24.81 11.56
N GLY A 828 -24.01 -24.57 11.19
CA GLY A 828 -25.15 -25.24 11.79
C GLY A 828 -25.51 -24.63 13.15
N GLU A 829 -25.05 -25.27 14.23
CA GLU A 829 -25.32 -24.80 15.60
C GLU A 829 -24.07 -24.14 16.22
N PRO A 830 -24.25 -23.11 17.07
CA PRO A 830 -23.15 -22.49 17.81
C PRO A 830 -22.33 -23.50 18.63
N VAL A 831 -21.01 -23.42 18.52
CA VAL A 831 -20.06 -24.23 19.32
C VAL A 831 -20.09 -23.78 20.77
N VAL A 832 -20.14 -22.46 20.98
CA VAL A 832 -20.19 -21.84 22.31
C VAL A 832 -21.63 -21.81 22.80
N GLN A 833 -21.93 -22.64 23.81
CA GLN A 833 -23.26 -22.74 24.42
C GLN A 833 -23.44 -21.73 25.56
N GLN A 834 -22.38 -21.49 26.34
CA GLN A 834 -22.40 -20.52 27.44
C GLN A 834 -21.00 -19.98 27.72
N VAL A 835 -20.94 -18.70 28.12
CA VAL A 835 -19.73 -18.05 28.60
C VAL A 835 -19.95 -17.59 30.04
N ARG A 836 -19.01 -17.85 30.93
CA ARG A 836 -19.08 -17.47 32.35
C ARG A 836 -17.76 -16.89 32.83
N LEU A 837 -17.79 -15.68 33.37
CA LEU A 837 -16.67 -15.11 34.12
C LEU A 837 -16.59 -15.79 35.49
N VAL A 838 -15.48 -16.46 35.78
CA VAL A 838 -15.26 -17.20 37.04
C VAL A 838 -14.55 -16.33 38.06
N SER A 839 -13.56 -15.56 37.63
CA SER A 839 -12.74 -14.69 38.47
C SER A 839 -12.22 -13.51 37.65
N HIS A 840 -12.03 -12.37 38.32
CA HIS A 840 -11.50 -11.14 37.74
C HIS A 840 -9.96 -11.07 37.92
N THR A 841 -9.45 -11.59 39.03
CA THR A 841 -8.00 -11.59 39.34
C THR A 841 -7.63 -12.87 40.11
N PRO A 842 -6.93 -13.83 39.47
CA PRO A 842 -6.62 -13.88 38.04
C PRO A 842 -7.89 -13.85 37.19
N LEU A 843 -7.79 -13.35 35.96
CA LEU A 843 -8.91 -13.35 35.02
C LEU A 843 -9.13 -14.77 34.49
N VAL A 844 -10.29 -15.35 34.83
CA VAL A 844 -10.65 -16.73 34.48
C VAL A 844 -12.02 -16.77 33.82
N LEU A 845 -12.06 -17.34 32.62
CA LEU A 845 -13.25 -17.52 31.81
C LEU A 845 -13.57 -19.02 31.69
N GLU A 846 -14.84 -19.38 31.73
CA GLU A 846 -15.33 -20.70 31.31
C GLU A 846 -16.17 -20.57 30.05
N VAL A 847 -15.86 -21.42 29.07
CA VAL A 847 -16.60 -21.60 27.82
C VAL A 847 -17.20 -23.01 27.85
N ALA A 848 -18.51 -23.10 28.01
CA ALA A 848 -19.23 -24.36 27.96
C ALA A 848 -19.63 -24.66 26.51
N ARG A 849 -19.41 -25.91 26.10
CA ARG A 849 -19.76 -26.46 24.79
C ARG A 849 -20.23 -27.90 24.96
N GLU A 850 -20.64 -28.53 23.86
CA GLU A 850 -21.17 -29.89 23.91
C GLU A 850 -20.15 -30.86 24.57
N GLY A 851 -20.55 -31.46 25.69
CA GLY A 851 -19.78 -32.48 26.41
C GLY A 851 -18.51 -32.00 27.13
N ALA A 852 -18.22 -30.70 27.16
CA ALA A 852 -16.98 -30.18 27.76
C ALA A 852 -17.10 -28.74 28.28
N VAL A 853 -16.18 -28.37 29.17
CA VAL A 853 -15.95 -26.97 29.57
C VAL A 853 -14.48 -26.66 29.37
N ASP A 854 -14.20 -25.58 28.64
CA ASP A 854 -12.85 -25.01 28.54
C ASP A 854 -12.72 -23.89 29.58
N ARG A 855 -11.74 -24.02 30.47
CA ARG A 855 -11.37 -22.99 31.45
C ARG A 855 -10.12 -22.27 30.96
N LEU A 856 -10.23 -20.96 30.75
CA LEU A 856 -9.16 -20.11 30.25
C LEU A 856 -8.68 -19.17 31.36
N HIS A 857 -7.39 -19.20 31.65
CA HIS A 857 -6.71 -18.17 32.44
C HIS A 857 -6.04 -17.20 31.47
N LEU A 858 -6.33 -15.92 31.60
CA LEU A 858 -5.81 -14.88 30.72
C LEU A 858 -5.06 -13.86 31.57
N ASN A 859 -3.78 -13.65 31.29
CA ASN A 859 -2.96 -12.69 32.00
C ASN A 859 -2.42 -11.63 31.04
N VAL A 860 -2.94 -10.41 31.15
CA VAL A 860 -2.42 -9.21 30.50
C VAL A 860 -2.20 -8.17 31.60
N PRO A 861 -0.95 -7.74 31.87
CA PRO A 861 -0.67 -6.76 32.92
C PRO A 861 -1.31 -5.40 32.64
N LEU A 862 -1.89 -4.76 33.66
CA LEU A 862 -2.43 -3.40 33.53
C LEU A 862 -1.38 -2.29 33.71
N THR A 863 -0.10 -2.64 33.59
CA THR A 863 1.04 -1.69 33.56
C THR A 863 1.25 -1.16 32.14
N PRO A 864 2.00 -0.06 31.95
CA PRO A 864 2.25 0.50 30.62
C PRO A 864 2.74 -0.52 29.58
N SER A 865 2.12 -0.50 28.40
CA SER A 865 2.49 -1.27 27.21
C SER A 865 3.17 -0.44 26.13
N THR A 866 3.43 0.85 26.36
CA THR A 866 4.17 1.73 25.43
C THR A 866 5.69 1.52 25.48
N THR A 867 6.20 0.76 26.46
CA THR A 867 7.64 0.47 26.60
C THR A 867 7.99 -0.94 26.14
N THR A 868 9.26 -1.18 25.86
CA THR A 868 9.79 -2.50 25.45
C THR A 868 10.10 -3.42 26.62
N THR A 869 9.74 -3.04 27.85
CA THR A 869 10.02 -3.83 29.05
C THR A 869 9.37 -5.22 28.98
N HIS A 870 9.94 -6.18 29.71
CA HIS A 870 9.31 -7.48 29.94
C HIS A 870 7.89 -7.28 30.48
N ARG A 871 6.95 -8.09 29.98
CA ARG A 871 5.56 -8.11 30.43
C ARG A 871 5.18 -9.56 30.71
N PRO A 872 4.74 -9.90 31.93
CA PRO A 872 4.38 -11.26 32.30
C PRO A 872 3.01 -11.63 31.70
N ILE A 873 2.96 -11.84 30.40
CA ILE A 873 1.75 -12.20 29.66
C ILE A 873 1.64 -13.73 29.65
N GLY A 874 0.43 -14.26 29.67
CA GLY A 874 0.27 -15.69 29.49
C GLY A 874 -1.16 -16.15 29.40
N VAL A 875 -1.30 -17.38 28.92
CA VAL A 875 -2.59 -18.05 28.72
C VAL A 875 -2.49 -19.48 29.19
N ARG A 876 -3.53 -19.95 29.88
CA ARG A 876 -3.77 -21.37 30.08
C ARG A 876 -5.14 -21.75 29.55
N VAL A 877 -5.22 -22.81 28.74
CA VAL A 877 -6.49 -23.40 28.29
C VAL A 877 -6.56 -24.82 28.82
N GLN A 878 -7.52 -25.06 29.73
CA GLN A 878 -7.78 -26.37 30.31
C GLN A 878 -9.14 -26.89 29.87
N THR A 879 -9.17 -27.99 29.14
CA THR A 879 -10.40 -28.65 28.71
C THR A 879 -10.78 -29.77 29.69
N VAL A 880 -11.98 -29.68 30.26
CA VAL A 880 -12.54 -30.71 31.14
C VAL A 880 -13.70 -31.42 30.44
N ARG A 881 -13.61 -32.75 30.29
CA ARG A 881 -14.67 -33.64 29.77
C ARG A 881 -15.03 -34.66 30.84
N ALA A 882 -16.33 -34.80 31.14
CA ALA A 882 -16.84 -35.74 32.16
C ALA A 882 -16.13 -35.67 33.53
N GLY A 883 -15.58 -34.50 33.89
CA GLY A 883 -14.85 -34.29 35.15
C GLY A 883 -13.34 -34.54 35.09
N GLU A 884 -12.79 -34.97 33.95
CA GLU A 884 -11.37 -35.23 33.74
C GLU A 884 -10.76 -34.17 32.80
N THR A 885 -9.53 -33.74 33.07
CA THR A 885 -8.78 -32.82 32.21
C THR A 885 -8.20 -33.60 31.03
N THR A 886 -8.67 -33.33 29.81
CA THR A 886 -8.21 -34.01 28.58
C THR A 886 -7.22 -33.17 27.77
N ARG A 887 -7.13 -31.87 28.06
CA ARG A 887 -6.14 -30.95 27.51
C ARG A 887 -5.79 -29.87 28.53
N ASP A 888 -4.52 -29.56 28.66
CA ASP A 888 -4.00 -28.50 29.51
C ASP A 888 -2.81 -27.87 28.80
N VAL A 889 -3.02 -26.69 28.22
CA VAL A 889 -1.99 -25.94 27.49
C VAL A 889 -1.69 -24.67 28.27
N GLN A 890 -0.42 -24.44 28.57
CA GLN A 890 0.09 -23.29 29.31
C GLN A 890 1.16 -22.60 28.48
N VAL A 891 1.03 -21.29 28.30
CA VAL A 891 1.98 -20.45 27.55
C VAL A 891 2.29 -19.21 28.37
N GLY A 892 3.58 -18.94 28.58
CA GLY A 892 4.04 -17.76 29.30
C GLY A 892 3.65 -17.76 30.79
N GLU A 893 3.50 -16.58 31.36
CA GLU A 893 3.09 -16.38 32.74
C GLU A 893 1.56 -16.25 32.81
N TRP A 894 0.85 -17.38 32.81
CA TRP A 894 -0.62 -17.40 32.83
C TRP A 894 -1.23 -17.15 34.23
N MET A 895 -0.45 -17.33 35.29
CA MET A 895 -0.80 -16.92 36.65
C MET A 895 -0.02 -15.66 37.03
N PRO A 896 -0.70 -14.56 37.40
CA PRO A 896 -0.01 -13.36 37.86
C PRO A 896 0.91 -13.65 39.06
N GLY A 897 2.18 -13.29 38.95
CA GLY A 897 3.18 -13.45 40.00
C GLY A 897 3.89 -14.81 40.01
N ASP A 898 3.65 -15.66 39.02
CA ASP A 898 4.42 -16.88 38.79
C ASP A 898 5.66 -16.55 37.94
N GLU A 899 6.73 -16.09 38.59
CA GLU A 899 7.98 -15.60 37.96
C GLU A 899 8.70 -16.65 37.06
N GLY A 900 8.16 -17.87 36.95
CA GLY A 900 8.68 -18.94 36.12
C GLY A 900 8.21 -18.94 34.66
N GLY A 901 7.33 -18.05 34.21
CA GLY A 901 6.70 -18.12 32.88
C GLY A 901 7.60 -17.85 31.68
N TYR A 902 8.77 -17.24 31.87
CA TYR A 902 9.68 -16.82 30.79
C TYR A 902 11.13 -17.20 31.09
N LEU A 903 11.93 -17.28 30.03
CA LEU A 903 13.39 -17.39 30.10
C LEU A 903 14.01 -16.21 29.37
N THR A 904 14.98 -15.56 30.01
CA THR A 904 15.69 -14.41 29.45
C THR A 904 17.19 -14.63 29.43
N ALA A 905 17.87 -14.16 28.39
CA ALA A 905 19.33 -14.23 28.29
C ALA A 905 19.90 -13.04 27.50
N PRO A 906 21.10 -12.53 27.85
CA PRO A 906 21.77 -11.53 27.03
C PRO A 906 22.36 -12.15 25.76
N ILE A 907 22.28 -11.40 24.67
CA ILE A 907 23.00 -11.67 23.42
C ILE A 907 24.47 -11.35 23.65
N VAL A 908 25.32 -12.35 23.47
CA VAL A 908 26.79 -12.25 23.61
C VAL A 908 27.50 -12.24 22.26
N ALA A 909 26.84 -12.71 21.20
CA ALA A 909 27.36 -12.71 19.85
C ALA A 909 26.22 -12.58 18.82
N VAL A 910 26.53 -12.05 17.63
CA VAL A 910 25.60 -11.95 16.50
C VAL A 910 26.31 -12.37 15.23
N ASP A 911 25.57 -12.99 14.32
CA ASP A 911 25.96 -13.23 12.93
C ASP A 911 24.78 -12.77 12.06
N TYR A 912 24.87 -11.54 11.54
CA TYR A 912 23.79 -10.95 10.77
C TYR A 912 23.63 -11.59 9.39
N GLU A 913 24.71 -12.10 8.78
CA GLU A 913 24.65 -12.72 7.46
C GLU A 913 23.89 -14.04 7.51
N SER A 914 24.11 -14.81 8.58
CA SER A 914 23.43 -16.10 8.80
C SER A 914 22.12 -15.97 9.60
N ASN A 915 21.67 -14.76 9.94
CA ASN A 915 20.51 -14.49 10.79
C ASN A 915 20.56 -15.22 12.15
N ARG A 916 21.67 -15.10 12.89
CA ARG A 916 21.86 -15.82 14.16
C ARG A 916 22.17 -14.90 15.33
N VAL A 917 21.68 -15.30 16.50
CA VAL A 917 22.04 -14.71 17.79
C VAL A 917 22.66 -15.76 18.68
N GLY A 918 23.76 -15.41 19.33
CA GLY A 918 24.44 -16.23 20.32
C GLY A 918 24.13 -15.74 21.73
N VAL A 919 23.64 -16.63 22.58
CA VAL A 919 23.37 -16.34 24.00
C VAL A 919 24.27 -17.18 24.90
N ALA A 920 24.59 -16.66 26.09
CA ALA A 920 25.38 -17.40 27.07
C ALA A 920 24.64 -18.68 27.50
N THR A 921 25.32 -19.82 27.50
CA THR A 921 24.71 -21.09 27.92
C THR A 921 24.42 -21.11 29.42
N THR A 922 23.16 -21.39 29.78
CA THR A 922 22.77 -21.79 31.13
C THR A 922 22.12 -23.17 31.10
N PRO A 923 22.16 -23.96 32.18
CA PRO A 923 21.51 -25.28 32.21
C PRO A 923 20.02 -25.22 31.82
N ASP A 924 19.31 -24.20 32.27
CA ASP A 924 17.89 -24.01 31.98
C ASP A 924 17.65 -23.73 30.49
N LEU A 925 18.41 -22.81 29.88
CA LEU A 925 18.28 -22.53 28.45
C LEU A 925 18.62 -23.75 27.61
N VAL A 926 19.73 -24.43 27.90
CA VAL A 926 20.17 -25.61 27.14
C VAL A 926 19.15 -26.75 27.18
N SER A 927 18.38 -26.87 28.25
CA SER A 927 17.36 -27.91 28.40
C SER A 927 16.09 -27.70 27.58
N GLN A 928 15.90 -26.51 27.00
CA GLN A 928 14.66 -26.15 26.32
C GLN A 928 14.74 -26.39 24.80
N PRO A 929 13.66 -26.91 24.19
CA PRO A 929 13.54 -26.86 22.73
C PRO A 929 13.22 -25.41 22.32
N PHE A 930 14.02 -24.83 21.41
CA PHE A 930 13.74 -23.52 20.81
C PHE A 930 13.14 -23.65 19.41
N VAL A 931 13.63 -24.60 18.60
CA VAL A 931 13.23 -24.73 17.19
C VAL A 931 11.70 -24.83 17.07
N GLY A 932 11.12 -23.97 16.23
CA GLY A 932 9.68 -23.84 16.01
C GLY A 932 8.98 -22.86 16.95
N ARG A 933 9.63 -22.37 18.02
CA ARG A 933 9.07 -21.39 18.95
C ARG A 933 9.44 -19.97 18.57
N THR A 934 8.67 -19.02 19.09
CA THR A 934 8.93 -17.59 18.91
C THR A 934 9.79 -17.06 20.04
N LEU A 935 10.89 -16.41 19.67
CA LEU A 935 11.83 -15.71 20.53
C LEU A 935 11.61 -14.21 20.39
N ARG A 936 11.47 -13.50 21.50
CA ARG A 936 11.49 -12.03 21.51
C ARG A 936 12.93 -11.56 21.68
N VAL A 937 13.37 -10.63 20.84
CA VAL A 937 14.64 -9.91 21.00
C VAL A 937 14.32 -8.46 21.30
N TYR A 938 14.90 -7.89 22.35
CA TYR A 938 14.55 -6.54 22.79
C TYR A 938 15.65 -5.84 23.58
N ASN A 939 15.56 -4.51 23.61
CA ASN A 939 16.30 -3.62 24.50
C ASN A 939 15.37 -2.48 24.95
N HIS A 940 15.90 -1.39 25.50
CA HIS A 940 15.08 -0.28 26.00
C HIS A 940 14.32 0.50 24.91
N GLY A 941 14.77 0.43 23.65
CA GLY A 941 14.23 1.22 22.54
C GLY A 941 13.48 0.41 21.47
N ARG A 942 13.72 -0.90 21.36
CA ARG A 942 12.98 -1.77 20.43
C ARG A 942 12.74 -3.18 20.95
N ALA A 943 11.70 -3.83 20.44
CA ALA A 943 11.51 -5.27 20.49
C ALA A 943 11.09 -5.82 19.12
N ALA A 944 11.36 -7.10 18.87
CA ALA A 944 10.82 -7.86 17.76
C ALA A 944 10.68 -9.34 18.13
N LEU A 945 9.78 -10.04 17.44
CA LEU A 945 9.60 -11.48 17.55
C LEU A 945 10.17 -12.20 16.33
N TYR A 946 10.89 -13.29 16.56
CA TYR A 946 11.49 -14.15 15.53
C TYR A 946 11.12 -15.61 15.78
N LYS A 947 10.90 -16.38 14.72
CA LYS A 947 10.81 -17.84 14.86
C LYS A 947 12.22 -18.42 14.87
N VAL A 948 12.50 -19.30 15.83
CA VAL A 948 13.78 -20.03 15.85
C VAL A 948 13.68 -21.21 14.87
N THR A 949 14.58 -21.25 13.89
CA THR A 949 14.64 -22.29 12.84
C THR A 949 15.70 -23.34 13.11
N GLY A 950 16.71 -23.00 13.91
CA GLY A 950 17.82 -23.88 14.26
C GLY A 950 18.44 -23.51 15.60
N GLN A 951 19.13 -24.47 16.23
CA GLN A 951 19.90 -24.23 17.44
C GLN A 951 21.18 -25.07 17.44
N ALA A 952 22.29 -24.49 17.89
CA ALA A 952 23.58 -25.17 17.99
C ALA A 952 24.38 -24.68 19.19
N GLN A 953 25.17 -25.56 19.80
CA GLN A 953 26.10 -25.17 20.86
C GLN A 953 27.53 -25.19 20.34
N ALA A 954 28.26 -24.10 20.54
CA ALA A 954 29.67 -23.98 20.21
C ALA A 954 30.34 -23.02 21.18
N ASP A 955 31.50 -23.41 21.71
CA ASP A 955 32.36 -22.54 22.55
C ASP A 955 31.65 -21.89 23.75
N GLY A 956 30.70 -22.60 24.37
CA GLY A 956 29.93 -22.08 25.52
C GLY A 956 28.80 -21.11 25.15
N ILE A 957 28.54 -20.93 23.86
CA ILE A 957 27.44 -20.12 23.31
C ILE A 957 26.36 -21.04 22.75
N LEU A 958 25.10 -20.72 23.05
CA LEU A 958 23.94 -21.29 22.37
C LEU A 958 23.59 -20.35 21.22
N TRP A 959 23.85 -20.80 20.00
CA TRP A 959 23.45 -20.13 18.78
C TRP A 959 22.02 -20.50 18.42
N LEU A 960 21.21 -19.49 18.15
CA LEU A 960 19.82 -19.60 17.69
C LEU A 960 19.73 -19.00 16.29
N ASP A 961 19.25 -19.79 15.33
CA ASP A 961 19.05 -19.36 13.95
C ASP A 961 17.63 -18.81 13.85
N LEU A 962 17.47 -17.64 13.24
CA LEU A 962 16.21 -16.91 13.14
C LEU A 962 15.67 -16.98 11.71
N ASP A 963 14.36 -16.87 11.55
CA ASP A 963 13.64 -16.98 10.28
C ASP A 963 13.73 -15.75 9.37
N GLY A 964 14.23 -14.61 9.86
CA GLY A 964 14.27 -13.36 9.11
C GLY A 964 15.53 -12.53 9.40
N THR A 965 15.78 -11.55 8.53
CA THR A 965 16.93 -10.66 8.67
C THR A 965 16.80 -9.68 9.84
N ALA A 966 17.93 -9.21 10.33
CA ALA A 966 18.02 -8.07 11.24
C ALA A 966 18.14 -6.73 10.51
N LEU A 967 18.32 -6.72 9.18
CA LEU A 967 18.59 -5.49 8.43
C LEU A 967 17.35 -4.58 8.34
N LEU A 968 17.42 -3.41 8.97
CA LEU A 968 16.37 -2.38 8.93
C LEU A 968 16.59 -1.37 7.81
N GLY A 969 17.83 -0.96 7.57
CA GLY A 969 18.17 -0.03 6.50
C GLY A 969 19.67 0.03 6.23
N ARG A 970 20.05 0.65 5.12
CA ARG A 970 21.43 0.79 4.65
C ARG A 970 21.59 2.08 3.84
N GLY A 971 22.76 2.69 3.93
CA GLY A 971 23.12 3.82 3.09
C GLY A 971 24.60 4.21 3.19
N PRO A 972 25.15 4.88 2.16
CA PRO A 972 26.48 5.46 2.23
C PRO A 972 26.48 6.66 3.19
N VAL A 973 27.53 6.79 3.99
CA VAL A 973 27.72 7.97 4.85
C VAL A 973 28.10 9.16 3.98
N SER A 974 27.32 10.23 4.04
CA SER A 974 27.57 11.47 3.28
C SER A 974 28.31 12.51 4.11
N SER A 975 28.04 12.58 5.41
CA SER A 975 28.76 13.43 6.36
C SER A 975 28.56 12.93 7.80
N VAL A 976 29.38 13.44 8.72
CA VAL A 976 29.30 13.12 10.15
C VAL A 976 29.44 14.38 10.98
N ASP A 977 28.72 14.43 12.10
CA ASP A 977 28.78 15.47 13.13
C ASP A 977 28.82 14.80 14.50
N GLU A 978 29.03 15.56 15.59
CA GLU A 978 29.03 15.00 16.93
C GLU A 978 27.70 14.29 17.24
N GLY A 979 27.76 12.97 17.49
CA GLY A 979 26.60 12.13 17.76
C GLY A 979 25.63 11.93 16.58
N ARG A 980 25.97 12.38 15.36
CA ARG A 980 25.07 12.33 14.19
C ARG A 980 25.80 11.83 12.94
N VAL A 981 25.13 10.97 12.18
CA VAL A 981 25.62 10.45 10.89
C VAL A 981 24.60 10.79 9.81
N GLN A 982 25.01 11.53 8.80
CA GLN A 982 24.20 11.78 7.62
C GLN A 982 24.41 10.64 6.61
N VAL A 983 23.32 10.14 6.04
CA VAL A 983 23.39 9.10 4.99
C VAL A 983 22.79 9.60 3.68
N GLY A 984 23.47 9.26 2.58
CA GLY A 984 23.03 9.57 1.21
C GLY A 984 21.99 8.60 0.66
N ALA A 985 21.23 7.93 1.53
CA ALA A 985 20.16 7.02 1.15
C ALA A 985 18.84 7.44 1.81
N TYR A 986 17.75 7.27 1.08
CA TYR A 986 16.41 7.49 1.61
C TYR A 986 16.08 6.39 2.63
N LEU A 987 15.95 6.76 3.91
CA LEU A 987 15.54 5.86 4.98
C LEU A 987 14.02 5.97 5.15
N THR A 988 13.25 5.19 4.39
CA THR A 988 11.79 5.33 4.26
C THR A 988 11.05 5.31 5.60
N PHE A 989 11.47 4.47 6.55
CA PHE A 989 10.86 4.42 7.89
C PHE A 989 11.35 5.52 8.85
N GLY A 990 12.14 6.47 8.37
CA GLY A 990 12.63 7.62 9.13
C GLY A 990 11.51 8.63 9.33
N GLN A 991 11.48 9.31 10.48
CA GLN A 991 10.40 10.25 10.76
C GLN A 991 10.79 11.69 10.46
N ARG A 992 9.85 12.46 9.88
CA ARG A 992 9.89 13.92 9.83
C ARG A 992 9.52 14.53 11.19
N ARG A 993 10.33 14.24 12.21
CA ARG A 993 10.11 14.76 13.58
C ARG A 993 10.52 16.22 13.66
N ALA A 994 9.88 16.95 14.56
CA ALA A 994 10.44 18.21 15.01
C ALA A 994 11.79 17.96 15.66
N MET A 995 12.80 18.72 15.27
CA MET A 995 14.04 18.85 16.03
C MET A 995 13.91 20.07 16.94
N ARG A 996 14.44 19.98 18.16
CA ARG A 996 14.57 21.12 19.08
C ARG A 996 16.04 21.28 19.41
N ASP A 997 16.59 22.45 19.12
CA ASP A 997 17.99 22.79 19.37
C ASP A 997 19.00 21.78 18.75
N GLY A 998 18.62 21.16 17.62
CA GLY A 998 19.44 20.17 16.92
C GLY A 998 19.26 18.73 17.40
N GLU A 999 18.41 18.47 18.40
CA GLU A 999 18.13 17.13 18.91
C GLU A 999 16.74 16.63 18.49
N LEU A 1000 16.60 15.30 18.42
CA LEU A 1000 15.30 14.65 18.20
C LEU A 1000 14.37 14.89 19.39
N VAL A 1001 13.17 15.42 19.13
CA VAL A 1001 12.11 15.46 20.15
C VAL A 1001 11.71 14.01 20.52
N PRO A 1002 11.55 13.66 21.81
CA PRO A 1002 11.14 12.32 22.27
C PRO A 1002 9.81 11.82 21.70
N GLY A 1003 9.61 10.50 21.67
CA GLY A 1003 8.42 9.79 21.16
C GLY A 1003 8.77 8.61 20.23
N PRO A 1004 7.79 7.88 19.68
CA PRO A 1004 8.04 6.66 18.90
C PRO A 1004 8.91 6.89 17.65
N ASP A 1005 9.79 5.94 17.35
CA ASP A 1005 10.70 5.97 16.21
C ASP A 1005 11.00 4.56 15.74
N TYR A 1006 10.89 4.29 14.44
CA TYR A 1006 11.16 2.95 13.89
C TYR A 1006 12.61 2.52 14.13
N TYR A 1007 13.55 3.47 14.17
CA TYR A 1007 14.99 3.27 14.29
C TYR A 1007 15.53 3.43 15.73
N ALA A 1008 14.72 3.80 16.72
CA ALA A 1008 15.17 3.87 18.11
C ALA A 1008 15.63 2.49 18.65
N GLY A 1009 16.77 2.45 19.33
CA GLY A 1009 17.35 1.26 19.94
C GLY A 1009 18.03 0.29 18.96
N SER A 1010 18.14 0.59 17.66
CA SER A 1010 18.86 -0.29 16.70
C SER A 1010 20.36 -0.07 16.77
N TRP A 1011 21.11 -0.87 16.01
CA TRP A 1011 22.55 -0.80 15.95
C TRP A 1011 23.03 -0.36 14.59
N LEU A 1012 23.74 0.77 14.53
CA LEU A 1012 24.50 1.18 13.36
C LEU A 1012 25.83 0.42 13.35
N SER A 1013 26.08 -0.32 12.28
CA SER A 1013 27.29 -1.13 12.15
C SER A 1013 27.67 -1.36 10.69
N ASP A 1014 28.97 -1.50 10.48
CA ASP A 1014 29.61 -2.00 9.26
C ASP A 1014 30.30 -3.37 9.49
N GLY A 1015 30.06 -4.01 10.63
CA GLY A 1015 30.66 -5.27 11.07
C GLY A 1015 31.71 -5.11 12.17
N GLU A 1016 32.44 -3.99 12.21
CA GLU A 1016 33.47 -3.73 13.23
C GLU A 1016 32.96 -2.79 14.31
N ILE A 1017 32.24 -1.74 13.90
CA ILE A 1017 31.74 -0.69 14.78
C ILE A 1017 30.34 -1.04 15.26
N ARG A 1018 30.02 -0.66 16.50
CA ARG A 1018 28.70 -0.89 17.10
C ARG A 1018 28.26 0.35 17.84
N LEU A 1019 27.36 1.11 17.22
CA LEU A 1019 26.81 2.34 17.78
C LEU A 1019 25.29 2.19 17.91
N GLN A 1020 24.74 2.49 19.08
CA GLN A 1020 23.31 2.40 19.29
C GLN A 1020 22.61 3.65 18.74
N VAL A 1021 21.52 3.46 18.01
CA VAL A 1021 20.73 4.50 17.34
C VAL A 1021 19.64 5.01 18.28
N ALA A 1022 19.60 6.31 18.51
CA ALA A 1022 18.54 6.99 19.25
C ALA A 1022 17.27 7.21 18.40
N GLY A 1023 17.45 7.41 17.10
CA GLY A 1023 16.37 7.55 16.13
C GLY A 1023 16.90 8.03 14.78
N VAL A 1024 16.02 8.12 13.79
CA VAL A 1024 16.34 8.66 12.47
C VAL A 1024 15.41 9.81 12.15
N TRP A 1025 16.03 10.93 11.82
CA TRP A 1025 15.33 12.08 11.29
C TRP A 1025 15.40 12.06 9.77
N GLN A 1026 14.25 12.31 9.16
CA GLN A 1026 14.15 12.67 7.76
C GLN A 1026 13.70 14.13 7.66
N GLY A 1027 14.39 14.95 6.89
CA GLY A 1027 14.08 16.36 6.69
C GLY A 1027 14.33 16.84 5.29
N GLY A 1028 14.28 18.17 5.10
CA GLY A 1028 14.40 18.82 3.79
C GLY A 1028 13.06 19.23 3.18
N ASP A 1029 13.11 20.21 2.27
CA ASP A 1029 12.05 20.42 1.28
C ASP A 1029 12.22 19.37 0.16
N ALA A 1030 11.26 19.25 -0.77
CA ALA A 1030 11.28 18.24 -1.82
C ALA A 1030 12.54 18.23 -2.70
N ASP A 1031 13.37 19.28 -2.66
CA ASP A 1031 14.58 19.43 -3.47
C ASP A 1031 15.89 19.19 -2.68
N ASP A 1032 15.85 18.92 -1.36
CA ASP A 1032 17.05 18.80 -0.49
C ASP A 1032 16.79 17.86 0.70
N GLU A 1033 16.30 16.65 0.43
CA GLU A 1033 15.93 15.69 1.48
C GLU A 1033 17.15 15.14 2.24
N GLU A 1034 17.19 15.41 3.56
CA GLU A 1034 18.27 15.03 4.46
C GLU A 1034 17.86 13.83 5.33
N ASN A 1035 18.71 12.79 5.40
CA ASN A 1035 18.52 11.65 6.30
C ASN A 1035 19.65 11.61 7.35
N ALA A 1036 19.28 11.80 8.61
CA ALA A 1036 20.21 11.86 9.73
C ALA A 1036 19.92 10.77 10.76
N ILE A 1037 20.94 9.98 11.06
CA ILE A 1037 20.94 8.98 12.13
C ILE A 1037 21.51 9.64 13.39
N PHE A 1038 20.72 9.64 14.47
CA PHE A 1038 21.15 10.13 15.78
C PHE A 1038 21.62 8.96 16.64
N LEU A 1039 22.77 9.12 17.29
CA LEU A 1039 23.34 8.10 18.16
C LEU A 1039 22.88 8.31 19.61
N THR A 1040 22.78 7.22 20.36
CA THR A 1040 22.42 7.25 21.80
C THR A 1040 23.56 7.83 22.64
N ASP A 1041 24.80 7.44 22.32
CA ASP A 1041 26.00 7.94 22.97
C ASP A 1041 26.61 9.10 22.17
N ALA A 1042 27.12 10.11 22.89
CA ALA A 1042 27.84 11.22 22.27
C ALA A 1042 29.22 10.76 21.78
N VAL A 1043 29.33 10.51 20.47
CA VAL A 1043 30.59 10.18 19.79
C VAL A 1043 31.10 11.42 19.06
N SER A 1044 32.39 11.74 19.23
CA SER A 1044 32.97 12.92 18.60
C SER A 1044 32.97 12.83 17.07
N ALA A 1045 32.79 13.95 16.37
CA ALA A 1045 32.85 14.01 14.91
C ALA A 1045 34.18 13.46 14.35
N ASP A 1046 35.31 13.73 15.02
CA ASP A 1046 36.63 13.21 14.65
C ASP A 1046 36.74 11.69 14.76
N GLU A 1047 36.01 11.08 15.69
CA GLU A 1047 35.95 9.62 15.83
C GLU A 1047 35.04 9.01 14.77
N LEU A 1048 33.86 9.57 14.55
CA LEU A 1048 32.96 9.14 13.49
C LEU A 1048 33.62 9.28 12.11
N ALA A 1049 34.33 10.38 11.85
CA ALA A 1049 35.01 10.59 10.58
C ALA A 1049 36.13 9.58 10.34
N ARG A 1050 36.89 9.22 11.38
CA ARG A 1050 37.94 8.18 11.28
C ARG A 1050 37.38 6.79 11.06
N THR A 1051 36.16 6.52 11.52
CA THR A 1051 35.60 5.18 11.59
C THR A 1051 34.58 4.90 10.48
N LEU A 1052 33.80 5.89 10.06
CA LEU A 1052 32.65 5.73 9.17
C LEU A 1052 32.73 6.51 7.85
N SER A 1053 33.60 7.51 7.70
CA SER A 1053 33.68 8.28 6.45
C SER A 1053 33.95 7.37 5.24
N ASP A 1054 33.28 7.65 4.14
CA ASP A 1054 33.33 6.89 2.88
C ASP A 1054 32.88 5.42 3.00
N ARG A 1055 32.25 5.03 4.12
CA ARG A 1055 31.68 3.69 4.31
C ARG A 1055 30.18 3.66 4.02
N THR A 1056 29.70 2.47 3.68
CA THR A 1056 28.27 2.15 3.72
C THR A 1056 27.96 1.53 5.08
N VAL A 1057 26.97 2.08 5.77
CA VAL A 1057 26.54 1.62 7.09
C VAL A 1057 25.20 0.90 6.99
N SER A 1058 25.00 -0.11 7.85
CA SER A 1058 23.73 -0.81 8.00
C SER A 1058 23.16 -0.59 9.40
N ILE A 1059 21.84 -0.50 9.47
CA ILE A 1059 21.08 -0.37 10.71
C ILE A 1059 20.44 -1.73 11.02
N TRP A 1060 20.76 -2.31 12.17
CA TRP A 1060 20.38 -3.66 12.56
C TRP A 1060 19.38 -3.65 13.73
N GLN A 1061 18.37 -4.52 13.66
CA GLN A 1061 17.29 -4.67 14.63
C GLN A 1061 17.80 -4.92 16.06
N TYR A 1062 18.85 -5.73 16.19
CA TYR A 1062 19.41 -6.18 17.45
C TYR A 1062 20.94 -6.23 17.37
N GLY A 1063 21.61 -6.32 18.51
CA GLY A 1063 23.06 -6.39 18.64
C GLY A 1063 23.50 -7.02 19.96
N VAL A 1064 24.82 -7.11 20.17
CA VAL A 1064 25.38 -7.64 21.42
C VAL A 1064 25.02 -6.72 22.59
N GLY A 1065 24.52 -7.30 23.68
CA GLY A 1065 24.02 -6.59 24.85
C GLY A 1065 22.50 -6.50 24.93
N ASP A 1066 21.80 -6.70 23.81
CA ASP A 1066 20.34 -6.85 23.81
C ASP A 1066 19.92 -8.16 24.49
N LEU A 1067 18.65 -8.27 24.86
CA LEU A 1067 18.09 -9.43 25.56
C LEU A 1067 17.26 -10.27 24.61
N VAL A 1068 17.30 -11.59 24.81
CA VAL A 1068 16.30 -12.50 24.28
C VAL A 1068 15.35 -12.94 25.39
N GLU A 1069 14.11 -13.22 25.02
CA GLU A 1069 13.04 -13.68 25.90
C GLU A 1069 12.22 -14.77 25.22
N LEU A 1070 12.00 -15.88 25.92
CA LEU A 1070 11.23 -17.03 25.46
C LEU A 1070 10.13 -17.37 26.47
N ALA A 1071 8.87 -17.32 26.05
CA ALA A 1071 7.74 -17.78 26.85
C ALA A 1071 7.80 -19.29 27.04
N LYS A 1072 7.76 -19.80 28.28
CA LYS A 1072 7.69 -21.24 28.56
C LYS A 1072 6.37 -21.81 28.08
N ILE A 1073 6.41 -23.07 27.62
CA ILE A 1073 5.24 -23.79 27.14
C ILE A 1073 5.22 -25.13 27.87
N ASP A 1074 4.10 -25.44 28.51
CA ASP A 1074 3.79 -26.77 29.04
C ASP A 1074 2.45 -27.21 28.43
N SER A 1075 2.40 -28.43 27.93
CA SER A 1075 1.20 -28.93 27.26
C SER A 1075 1.01 -30.41 27.48
N THR A 1076 -0.21 -30.77 27.86
CA THR A 1076 -0.69 -32.15 27.88
C THR A 1076 -1.98 -32.21 27.08
N ARG A 1077 -2.06 -33.17 26.17
CA ARG A 1077 -3.27 -33.45 25.39
C ARG A 1077 -3.38 -34.96 25.23
N ASP A 1078 -4.50 -35.52 25.70
CA ASP A 1078 -4.81 -36.92 25.41
C ASP A 1078 -5.02 -37.05 23.90
N LYS A 1079 -4.28 -37.96 23.29
CA LYS A 1079 -4.30 -38.20 21.84
C LYS A 1079 -5.59 -38.85 21.38
#